data_AF-A0A1T5DNW0-F1
#
_entry.id   AF-A0A1T5DNW0-F1
#
_cell.length_a   1.000
_cell.length_b   1.000
_cell.length_c   1.000
_cell.angle_alpha   90.00
_cell.angle_beta   90.00
_cell.angle_gamma   90.00
#
_symmetry.space_group_name_H-M   'P 1'
#
loop_
_entity.id
_entity.type
_entity.pdbx_description
1 polymer ?
#
loop_
_entity_poly.entity_id
_entity_poly.type
_entity_poly.pdbx_seq_one_letter_code
_entity_poly.pdbx_strand_id
1 'polypeptide(L)'
;MAKTFLRFNTLSLKRSGNPLMQIPHKYIKIALITLTSLLVIIIIAGGIAYTKREAILRAAIQKGITKAKRDYDLDVKIGSANFTGLSTVSFKNITVVPQDRDSLANIQNFKVGVKLFPLLFGDIKLSEIILNTGQVNLVKRGSVSNYDFIFRKKSVDSTEKKSELNLSKLANSLINQLLYKIPDDMDVRGFEIKFRDDTSALNFYTTSATIDGGDVKSTIKVNGNESTWHVEGTVDPGDQQLDLIMFADNKKVELPFLEKRLGLKLNFDTASTQMKGISKRGDILEINGSWGVKNLLVNHVRISANDIVVPDAYLDADMVIGKNFVSIDSTSTIHVKDISIHPFIKYTLSPSKVYELKVHTDEMDAQQVVNSFPQGLFESLEGIQVKGKVKYDLDFHLDEKIPDSVIFKSELKNIGFKVVKWGKTNLQKINKTFVYTPYEYGKPMRDIIIGPENPDYVPIDQISPNLKNALLTAEDPSFYSHNGFVEESFRNSIITNFKEKAFKRGGSTISMQLVKNVYLSRQKTMARKAEEMLIVWIIENSNLSSKQRMFEVYLNLIEWGRNVYGIGEAARYYFGKHPSQLDVGEGIFLASIVPRPKGGLYRFEGDGSLRQSLRGYFRLIGGLMARRGLTAPDSSAYGFYSVRLREGLRSGIPMVDSLTADSLMVGEPEEELTILEQIIGKKRPDTVAIKDVNKSKPISKDTVAAPAETRKQRREQRREQREAKKNEDD
;
A
#
# COMPACT_ATOMS: atom_id res chain seq x y z
N MET A 1 -0.81 -58.05 61.73
CA MET A 1 0.37 -57.18 61.93
C MET A 1 -0.09 -55.73 61.84
N ALA A 2 -0.71 -55.15 62.87
CA ALA A 2 -0.06 -54.63 64.08
C ALA A 2 1.12 -53.68 63.78
N LYS A 3 0.81 -52.38 63.88
CA LYS A 3 1.62 -51.32 64.47
C LYS A 3 2.95 -50.88 63.80
N THR A 4 2.97 -49.58 63.50
CA THR A 4 4.09 -48.62 63.62
C THR A 4 4.94 -48.40 62.35
N PHE A 5 4.71 -47.28 61.67
CA PHE A 5 5.57 -46.09 61.77
C PHE A 5 5.04 -44.98 60.84
N LEU A 6 4.31 -44.02 61.41
CA LEU A 6 4.25 -42.65 60.89
C LEU A 6 3.81 -41.77 62.06
N ARG A 7 4.81 -41.30 62.82
CA ARG A 7 4.69 -40.12 63.67
C ARG A 7 4.93 -38.90 62.80
N PHE A 8 4.03 -37.94 62.97
CA PHE A 8 4.08 -36.56 62.49
C PHE A 8 5.41 -35.86 62.81
N ASN A 9 5.83 -34.96 61.92
CA ASN A 9 6.16 -33.59 62.34
C ASN A 9 5.99 -32.59 61.18
N THR A 10 4.96 -31.75 61.35
CA THR A 10 4.94 -30.29 61.19
C THR A 10 5.98 -29.62 60.27
N LEU A 11 5.47 -28.95 59.23
CA LEU A 11 6.01 -27.66 58.82
C LEU A 11 4.86 -26.67 58.62
N SER A 12 4.81 -25.74 59.57
CA SER A 12 3.93 -24.59 59.65
C SER A 12 4.34 -23.56 58.60
N LEU A 13 3.38 -23.09 57.81
CA LEU A 13 3.43 -21.78 57.17
C LEU A 13 2.17 -21.00 57.54
N LYS A 14 2.36 -20.02 58.42
CA LYS A 14 1.37 -19.08 58.94
C LYS A 14 1.68 -17.71 58.33
N ARG A 15 0.76 -17.15 57.54
CA ARG A 15 0.26 -15.75 57.62
C ARG A 15 -0.56 -15.34 56.38
N SER A 16 -1.87 -15.26 56.57
CA SER A 16 -2.74 -14.14 56.16
C SER A 16 -4.11 -14.37 56.81
N GLY A 17 -4.67 -13.34 57.46
CA GLY A 17 -5.70 -13.46 58.50
C GLY A 17 -7.09 -13.87 58.01
N ASN A 18 -7.41 -15.16 58.12
CA ASN A 18 -8.78 -15.67 58.16
C ASN A 18 -8.89 -16.73 59.26
N PRO A 19 -9.97 -16.78 60.08
CA PRO A 19 -10.13 -17.83 61.07
C PRO A 19 -10.21 -19.18 60.34
N LEU A 20 -9.38 -20.13 60.74
CA LEU A 20 -9.44 -21.51 60.26
C LEU A 20 -10.84 -22.04 60.51
N MET A 21 -11.61 -22.20 59.43
CA MET A 21 -12.91 -22.87 59.44
C MET A 21 -12.69 -24.28 60.02
N GLN A 22 -13.07 -24.50 61.27
CA GLN A 22 -13.09 -25.85 61.85
C GLN A 22 -14.25 -26.62 61.22
N ILE A 23 -13.97 -27.28 60.09
CA ILE A 23 -14.96 -28.10 59.40
C ILE A 23 -15.25 -29.33 60.29
N PRO A 24 -16.50 -29.54 60.75
CA PRO A 24 -16.84 -30.68 61.58
C PRO A 24 -16.53 -32.01 60.86
N HIS A 25 -15.98 -33.00 61.56
CA HIS A 25 -15.58 -34.31 61.00
C HIS A 25 -16.67 -35.01 60.16
N LYS A 26 -17.96 -34.75 60.45
CA LYS A 26 -19.10 -35.26 59.69
C LYS A 26 -19.12 -34.75 58.25
N TYR A 27 -18.82 -33.46 58.02
CA TYR A 27 -18.77 -32.87 56.68
C TYR A 27 -17.53 -33.32 55.89
N ILE A 28 -16.40 -33.57 56.56
CA ILE A 28 -15.20 -34.16 55.93
C ILE A 28 -15.49 -35.60 55.45
N LYS A 29 -16.18 -36.42 56.25
CA LYS A 29 -16.60 -37.78 55.84
C LYS A 29 -17.58 -37.75 54.67
N ILE A 30 -18.57 -36.85 54.69
CA ILE A 30 -19.52 -36.69 53.59
C ILE A 30 -18.79 -36.23 52.32
N ALA A 31 -17.89 -35.24 52.42
CA ALA A 31 -17.07 -34.76 51.32
C ALA A 31 -16.18 -35.88 50.75
N LEU A 32 -15.56 -36.69 51.60
CA LEU A 32 -14.73 -37.81 51.16
C LEU A 32 -15.55 -38.87 50.41
N ILE A 33 -16.73 -39.23 50.94
CA ILE A 33 -17.63 -40.20 50.30
C ILE A 33 -18.15 -39.65 48.97
N THR A 34 -18.55 -38.38 48.91
CA THR A 34 -19.01 -37.77 47.65
C THR A 34 -17.87 -37.69 46.63
N LEU A 35 -16.65 -37.33 47.03
CA LEU A 35 -15.49 -37.30 46.13
C LEU A 35 -15.12 -38.69 45.62
N THR A 36 -15.18 -39.70 46.50
CA THR A 36 -14.87 -41.10 46.15
C THR A 36 -15.92 -41.67 45.21
N SER A 37 -17.21 -41.45 45.49
CA SER A 37 -18.31 -41.87 44.62
C SER A 37 -18.25 -41.18 43.25
N LEU A 38 -17.94 -39.88 43.23
CA LEU A 38 -17.73 -39.12 41.98
C LEU A 38 -16.55 -39.69 41.19
N LEU A 39 -15.43 -40.00 41.85
CA LEU A 39 -14.26 -40.61 41.23
C LEU A 39 -14.61 -41.97 40.59
N VAL A 40 -15.37 -42.82 41.30
CA VAL A 40 -15.82 -44.12 40.78
C VAL A 40 -16.71 -43.94 39.55
N ILE A 41 -17.66 -42.99 39.59
CA ILE A 41 -18.52 -42.68 38.44
C ILE A 41 -17.68 -42.20 37.25
N ILE A 42 -16.69 -41.33 37.47
CA ILE A 42 -15.77 -40.84 36.42
C ILE A 42 -14.96 -41.99 35.82
N ILE A 43 -14.47 -42.92 36.64
CA ILE A 43 -13.72 -44.10 36.17
C ILE A 43 -14.61 -45.01 35.31
N ILE A 44 -15.84 -45.30 35.77
CA ILE A 44 -16.79 -46.13 35.02
C ILE A 44 -17.18 -45.46 33.70
N ALA A 45 -17.54 -44.17 33.74
CA ALA A 45 -17.87 -43.39 32.55
C ALA A 45 -16.68 -43.32 31.58
N GLY A 46 -15.46 -43.13 32.11
CA GLY A 46 -14.22 -43.15 31.34
C GLY A 46 -13.96 -44.50 30.67
N GLY A 47 -14.18 -45.61 31.38
CA GLY A 47 -14.08 -46.97 30.81
C GLY A 47 -15.10 -47.23 29.69
N ILE A 48 -16.34 -46.77 29.85
CA ILE A 48 -17.37 -46.85 28.81
C ILE A 48 -16.99 -45.98 27.60
N ALA A 49 -16.51 -44.75 27.83
CA ALA A 49 -16.07 -43.87 26.76
C ALA A 49 -14.87 -44.48 26.00
N TYR A 50 -13.91 -45.05 26.72
CA TYR A 50 -12.74 -45.70 26.14
C TYR A 50 -13.10 -46.91 25.28
N THR A 51 -14.04 -47.75 25.72
CA THR A 51 -14.48 -48.91 24.94
C THR A 51 -15.28 -48.52 23.69
N LYS A 52 -16.06 -47.42 23.75
CA LYS A 52 -16.89 -46.95 22.63
C LYS A 52 -16.17 -46.00 21.65
N ARG A 53 -15.00 -45.48 21.99
CA ARG A 53 -14.30 -44.42 21.22
C ARG A 53 -14.08 -44.76 19.75
N GLU A 54 -13.79 -46.01 19.42
CA GLU A 54 -13.54 -46.44 18.03
C GLU A 54 -14.82 -46.33 17.18
N ALA A 55 -15.97 -46.72 17.73
CA ALA A 55 -17.25 -46.58 17.06
C ALA A 55 -17.62 -45.10 16.88
N ILE A 56 -17.35 -44.27 17.89
CA ILE A 56 -17.57 -42.82 17.84
C ILE A 56 -16.68 -42.17 16.76
N LEU A 57 -15.40 -42.54 16.70
CA LEU A 57 -14.45 -42.05 15.70
C LEU A 57 -14.91 -42.40 14.29
N ARG A 58 -15.30 -43.65 14.04
CA ARG A 58 -15.82 -44.07 12.72
C ARG A 58 -17.05 -43.26 12.32
N ALA A 59 -18.01 -43.07 13.24
CA ALA A 59 -19.19 -42.26 12.99
C ALA A 59 -18.84 -40.78 12.70
N ALA A 60 -17.89 -40.21 13.45
CA ALA A 60 -17.42 -38.84 13.27
C ALA A 60 -16.72 -38.65 11.91
N ILE A 61 -15.87 -39.60 11.51
CA ILE A 61 -15.19 -39.59 10.21
C ILE A 61 -16.21 -39.65 9.07
N GLN A 62 -17.19 -40.58 9.14
CA GLN A 62 -18.22 -40.69 8.10
C GLN A 62 -19.08 -39.43 8.00
N LYS A 63 -19.41 -38.82 9.14
CA LYS A 63 -20.08 -37.52 9.18
C LYS A 63 -19.23 -36.43 8.53
N GLY A 64 -17.92 -36.43 8.78
CA GLY A 64 -16.94 -35.52 8.17
C GLY A 64 -16.83 -35.68 6.65
N ILE A 65 -16.68 -36.91 6.16
CA ILE A 65 -16.61 -37.23 4.72
C ILE A 65 -17.91 -36.82 4.02
N THR A 66 -19.06 -37.18 4.58
CA THR A 66 -20.38 -36.79 4.03
C THR A 66 -20.52 -35.26 3.96
N LYS A 67 -20.08 -34.56 5.01
CA LYS A 67 -20.09 -33.09 5.04
C LYS A 67 -19.14 -32.49 4.00
N ALA A 68 -17.94 -33.05 3.83
CA ALA A 68 -16.97 -32.59 2.84
C ALA A 68 -17.51 -32.74 1.41
N LYS A 69 -18.18 -33.86 1.12
CA LYS A 69 -18.84 -34.08 -0.18
C LYS A 69 -20.00 -33.11 -0.39
N ARG A 70 -20.88 -32.95 0.60
CA ARG A 70 -22.09 -32.10 0.48
C ARG A 70 -21.79 -30.61 0.43
N ASP A 71 -20.89 -30.13 1.29
CA ASP A 71 -20.68 -28.68 1.46
C ASP A 71 -19.59 -28.15 0.49
N TYR A 72 -18.69 -29.02 0.00
CA TYR A 72 -17.50 -28.60 -0.75
C TYR A 72 -17.21 -29.43 -2.02
N ASP A 73 -18.05 -30.40 -2.38
CA ASP A 73 -17.84 -31.32 -3.51
C ASP A 73 -16.49 -32.07 -3.44
N LEU A 74 -16.05 -32.42 -2.22
CA LEU A 74 -14.80 -33.14 -1.98
C LEU A 74 -15.02 -34.64 -1.79
N ASP A 75 -14.40 -35.44 -2.64
CA ASP A 75 -14.27 -36.88 -2.46
C ASP A 75 -13.08 -37.19 -1.54
N VAL A 76 -13.40 -37.44 -0.27
CA VAL A 76 -12.42 -37.80 0.76
C VAL A 76 -12.44 -39.31 0.99
N LYS A 77 -11.29 -39.96 0.83
CA LYS A 77 -11.08 -41.37 1.15
C LYS A 77 -10.06 -41.49 2.27
N ILE A 78 -10.32 -42.38 3.22
CA ILE A 78 -9.42 -42.70 4.34
C ILE A 78 -9.33 -44.22 4.40
N GLY A 79 -8.13 -44.78 4.25
CA GLY A 79 -7.93 -46.23 4.25
C GLY A 79 -8.21 -46.85 5.62
N SER A 80 -7.60 -46.31 6.68
CA SER A 80 -7.88 -46.72 8.06
C SER A 80 -7.75 -45.55 9.03
N ALA A 81 -8.54 -45.56 10.09
CA ALA A 81 -8.39 -44.66 11.22
C ALA A 81 -8.62 -45.41 12.54
N ASN A 82 -7.73 -45.23 13.51
CA ASN A 82 -7.79 -45.91 14.80
C ASN A 82 -7.09 -45.08 15.89
N PHE A 83 -7.46 -45.29 17.16
CA PHE A 83 -6.72 -44.69 18.26
C PHE A 83 -5.40 -45.42 18.50
N THR A 84 -4.32 -44.67 18.71
CA THR A 84 -2.99 -45.21 19.09
C THR A 84 -2.58 -44.83 20.52
N GLY A 85 -3.44 -44.10 21.24
CA GLY A 85 -3.23 -43.66 22.62
C GLY A 85 -4.58 -43.32 23.27
N LEU A 86 -4.60 -42.50 24.32
CA LEU A 86 -5.87 -42.06 24.95
C LEU A 86 -6.65 -41.08 24.07
N SER A 87 -5.95 -40.13 23.45
CA SER A 87 -6.53 -39.06 22.63
C SER A 87 -5.92 -38.90 21.23
N THR A 88 -4.99 -39.79 20.85
CA THR A 88 -4.34 -39.77 19.55
C THR A 88 -5.05 -40.67 18.56
N VAL A 89 -5.34 -40.13 17.39
CA VAL A 89 -5.87 -40.86 16.25
C VAL A 89 -4.83 -40.95 15.14
N SER A 90 -4.58 -42.16 14.67
CA SER A 90 -3.78 -42.42 13.47
C SER A 90 -4.69 -42.65 12.28
N PHE A 91 -4.38 -41.98 11.19
CA PHE A 91 -5.00 -42.12 9.87
C PHE A 91 -3.97 -42.66 8.89
N LYS A 92 -4.42 -43.55 7.99
CA LYS A 92 -3.62 -44.05 6.88
C LYS A 92 -4.32 -43.85 5.54
N ASN A 93 -3.54 -43.53 4.52
CA ASN A 93 -3.98 -43.38 3.13
C ASN A 93 -5.18 -42.43 3.00
N ILE A 94 -4.97 -41.17 3.40
CA ILE A 94 -5.94 -40.10 3.19
C ILE A 94 -5.77 -39.59 1.75
N THR A 95 -6.85 -39.53 1.00
CA THR A 95 -6.88 -38.91 -0.32
C THR A 95 -8.03 -37.93 -0.39
N VAL A 96 -7.76 -36.73 -0.92
CA VAL A 96 -8.77 -35.69 -1.12
C VAL A 96 -8.75 -35.31 -2.59
N VAL A 97 -9.89 -35.50 -3.26
CA VAL A 97 -10.08 -35.15 -4.68
C VAL A 97 -11.32 -34.28 -4.80
N PRO A 98 -11.21 -33.03 -5.22
CA PRO A 98 -12.38 -32.24 -5.59
C PRO A 98 -13.02 -32.83 -6.85
N GLN A 99 -14.35 -32.82 -6.89
CA GLN A 99 -15.10 -33.41 -8.00
C GLN A 99 -14.72 -32.78 -9.34
N ASP A 100 -14.45 -33.62 -10.35
CA ASP A 100 -14.04 -33.22 -11.70
C ASP A 100 -12.77 -32.34 -11.74
N ARG A 101 -11.85 -32.51 -10.78
CA ARG A 101 -10.58 -31.76 -10.68
C ARG A 101 -9.40 -32.67 -10.38
N ASP A 102 -8.19 -32.11 -10.54
CA ASP A 102 -6.93 -32.75 -10.17
C ASP A 102 -6.91 -33.07 -8.65
N SER A 103 -6.30 -34.20 -8.28
CA SER A 103 -6.15 -34.62 -6.88
C SER A 103 -5.52 -33.51 -6.03
N LEU A 104 -6.14 -33.17 -4.90
CA LEU A 104 -5.71 -32.10 -4.02
C LEU A 104 -4.68 -32.58 -3.01
N ALA A 105 -4.91 -33.73 -2.37
CA ALA A 105 -4.02 -34.21 -1.32
C ALA A 105 -3.94 -35.72 -1.28
N ASN A 106 -2.75 -36.24 -0.96
CA ASN A 106 -2.48 -37.64 -0.66
C ASN A 106 -1.54 -37.73 0.54
N ILE A 107 -1.99 -38.33 1.64
CA ILE A 107 -1.23 -38.43 2.89
C ILE A 107 -1.18 -39.88 3.33
N GLN A 108 0.02 -40.45 3.47
CA GLN A 108 0.18 -41.87 3.76
C GLN A 108 -0.05 -42.19 5.22
N ASN A 109 0.65 -41.50 6.13
CA ASN A 109 0.54 -41.70 7.57
C ASN A 109 0.41 -40.36 8.26
N PHE A 110 -0.71 -40.15 8.95
CA PHE A 110 -0.99 -38.93 9.70
C PHE A 110 -1.49 -39.30 11.09
N LYS A 111 -0.84 -38.82 12.13
CA LYS A 111 -1.32 -38.93 13.50
C LYS A 111 -1.61 -37.54 14.02
N VAL A 112 -2.72 -37.43 14.75
CA VAL A 112 -3.10 -36.20 15.42
C VAL A 112 -3.61 -36.54 16.80
N GLY A 113 -3.01 -35.92 17.80
CA GLY A 113 -3.43 -35.98 19.19
C GLY A 113 -4.15 -34.71 19.60
N VAL A 114 -5.10 -34.84 20.51
CA VAL A 114 -5.82 -33.71 21.12
C VAL A 114 -5.65 -33.72 22.63
N LYS A 115 -5.62 -32.53 23.25
CA LYS A 115 -5.60 -32.41 24.71
C LYS A 115 -6.96 -32.82 25.28
N LEU A 116 -6.97 -33.77 26.21
CA LEU A 116 -8.19 -34.30 26.81
C LEU A 116 -8.95 -33.25 27.63
N PHE A 117 -8.26 -32.44 28.44
CA PHE A 117 -8.93 -31.50 29.35
C PHE A 117 -9.71 -30.40 28.61
N PRO A 118 -9.14 -29.66 27.64
CA PRO A 118 -9.90 -28.73 26.81
C PRO A 118 -11.07 -29.40 26.06
N LEU A 119 -10.87 -30.63 25.59
CA LEU A 119 -11.90 -31.37 24.85
C LEU A 119 -13.16 -31.64 25.69
N LEU A 120 -13.01 -31.86 27.01
CA LEU A 120 -14.15 -32.04 27.92
C LEU A 120 -15.05 -30.79 28.01
N PHE A 121 -14.50 -29.61 27.74
CA PHE A 121 -15.24 -28.34 27.72
C PHE A 121 -15.61 -27.88 26.31
N GLY A 122 -15.35 -28.72 25.28
CA GLY A 122 -15.67 -28.44 23.88
C GLY A 122 -14.56 -27.76 23.07
N ASP A 123 -13.41 -27.50 23.67
CA ASP A 123 -12.26 -26.87 23.00
C ASP A 123 -11.32 -27.92 22.42
N ILE A 124 -11.11 -27.90 21.10
CA ILE A 124 -10.17 -28.81 20.43
C ILE A 124 -8.80 -28.13 20.37
N LYS A 125 -7.87 -28.57 21.22
CA LYS A 125 -6.45 -28.21 21.15
C LYS A 125 -5.63 -29.41 20.71
N LEU A 126 -4.70 -29.20 19.78
CA LEU A 126 -3.79 -30.25 19.33
C LEU A 126 -2.70 -30.47 20.38
N SER A 127 -2.40 -31.72 20.69
CA SER A 127 -1.25 -32.08 21.54
C SER A 127 -0.06 -32.48 20.68
N GLU A 128 -0.31 -33.32 19.66
CA GLU A 128 0.75 -33.79 18.76
C GLU A 128 0.26 -33.84 17.31
N ILE A 129 1.16 -33.58 16.37
CA ILE A 129 0.98 -33.88 14.94
C ILE A 129 2.19 -34.67 14.46
N ILE A 130 1.95 -35.86 13.91
CA ILE A 130 3.02 -36.64 13.25
C ILE A 130 2.58 -36.94 11.81
N LEU A 131 3.36 -36.52 10.83
CA LEU A 131 3.11 -36.79 9.43
C LEU A 131 4.33 -37.42 8.79
N ASN A 132 4.16 -38.62 8.23
CA ASN A 132 5.20 -39.29 7.46
C ASN A 132 4.72 -39.47 6.03
N THR A 133 5.32 -38.72 5.12
CA THR A 133 5.01 -38.69 3.69
C THR A 133 3.60 -38.17 3.37
N GLY A 134 3.53 -36.99 2.76
CA GLY A 134 2.28 -36.43 2.28
C GLY A 134 2.52 -35.44 1.15
N GLN A 135 1.52 -35.27 0.30
CA GLN A 135 1.58 -34.34 -0.82
C GLN A 135 0.26 -33.56 -0.92
N VAL A 136 0.38 -32.26 -1.15
CA VAL A 136 -0.73 -31.38 -1.52
C VAL A 136 -0.41 -30.74 -2.88
N ASN A 137 -1.33 -30.89 -3.84
CA ASN A 137 -1.20 -30.34 -5.18
C ASN A 137 -2.26 -29.25 -5.38
N LEU A 138 -1.82 -28.02 -5.57
CA LEU A 138 -2.64 -26.84 -5.83
C LEU A 138 -2.47 -26.46 -7.28
N VAL A 139 -3.47 -26.82 -8.09
CA VAL A 139 -3.43 -26.67 -9.55
C VAL A 139 -4.50 -25.71 -10.00
N LYS A 140 -4.10 -24.72 -10.79
CA LYS A 140 -4.98 -23.77 -11.47
C LYS A 140 -4.76 -23.86 -12.99
N ARG A 141 -5.84 -24.01 -13.75
CA ARG A 141 -5.83 -23.98 -15.22
C ARG A 141 -6.87 -22.98 -15.71
N GLY A 142 -6.43 -21.89 -16.34
CA GLY A 142 -7.29 -20.78 -16.72
C GLY A 142 -8.04 -20.19 -15.52
N SER A 143 -9.38 -20.27 -15.55
CA SER A 143 -10.26 -19.74 -14.51
C SER A 143 -10.61 -20.73 -13.40
N VAL A 144 -10.16 -21.99 -13.50
CA VAL A 144 -10.57 -23.10 -12.64
C VAL A 144 -9.39 -23.57 -11.79
N SER A 145 -9.61 -23.80 -10.50
CA SER A 145 -8.61 -24.45 -9.64
C SER A 145 -9.18 -25.63 -8.86
N ASN A 146 -8.32 -26.54 -8.43
CA ASN A 146 -8.70 -27.66 -7.57
C ASN A 146 -8.84 -27.24 -6.09
N TYR A 147 -8.72 -25.96 -5.77
CA TYR A 147 -8.85 -25.41 -4.41
C TYR A 147 -9.89 -24.28 -4.31
N ASP A 148 -10.69 -24.07 -5.36
CA ASP A 148 -11.73 -23.02 -5.40
C ASP A 148 -12.76 -23.15 -4.25
N PHE A 149 -12.99 -24.37 -3.76
CA PHE A 149 -13.92 -24.64 -2.65
C PHE A 149 -13.54 -23.92 -1.35
N ILE A 150 -12.25 -23.61 -1.13
CA ILE A 150 -11.77 -22.87 0.05
C ILE A 150 -12.33 -21.44 0.06
N PHE A 151 -12.58 -20.87 -1.11
CA PHE A 151 -13.03 -19.49 -1.28
C PHE A 151 -14.53 -19.37 -1.56
N ARG A 152 -15.28 -20.49 -1.61
CA ARG A 152 -16.74 -20.45 -1.73
C ARG A 152 -17.32 -19.84 -0.45
N LYS A 153 -17.91 -18.65 -0.57
CA LYS A 153 -18.71 -18.07 0.52
C LYS A 153 -19.90 -18.99 0.78
N LYS A 154 -20.05 -19.43 2.04
CA LYS A 154 -21.28 -20.07 2.51
C LYS A 154 -22.45 -19.13 2.19
N SER A 155 -23.49 -19.61 1.51
CA SER A 155 -24.73 -18.87 1.32
C SER A 155 -25.36 -18.65 2.69
N VAL A 156 -25.05 -17.51 3.32
CA VAL A 156 -25.74 -17.06 4.52
C VAL A 156 -27.07 -16.51 4.03
N ASP A 157 -28.18 -17.09 4.50
CA ASP A 157 -29.52 -16.53 4.32
C ASP A 157 -29.47 -15.04 4.69
N SER A 158 -29.77 -14.20 3.70
CA SER A 158 -29.56 -12.76 3.71
C SER A 158 -30.56 -11.99 4.58
N THR A 159 -30.93 -12.53 5.75
CA THR A 159 -31.85 -11.91 6.72
C THR A 159 -31.16 -11.38 7.98
N GLU A 160 -29.87 -11.65 8.21
CA GLU A 160 -29.12 -10.97 9.27
C GLU A 160 -28.68 -9.58 8.81
N LYS A 161 -29.15 -8.53 9.50
CA LYS A 161 -28.61 -7.16 9.41
C LYS A 161 -27.08 -7.27 9.33
N LYS A 162 -26.45 -6.61 8.35
CA LYS A 162 -24.99 -6.44 8.29
C LYS A 162 -24.49 -5.89 9.62
N SER A 163 -24.11 -6.79 10.53
CA SER A 163 -23.42 -6.48 11.77
C SER A 163 -22.17 -5.68 11.39
N GLU A 164 -21.97 -4.53 12.02
CA GLU A 164 -20.75 -3.74 11.81
C GLU A 164 -19.53 -4.64 12.03
N LEU A 165 -18.66 -4.75 11.02
CA LEU A 165 -17.46 -5.56 11.08
C LEU A 165 -16.62 -5.12 12.28
N ASN A 166 -16.45 -6.00 13.27
CA ASN A 166 -15.57 -5.77 14.42
C ASN A 166 -14.19 -6.37 14.12
N LEU A 167 -13.25 -5.51 13.73
CA LEU A 167 -11.88 -5.89 13.34
C LEU A 167 -11.12 -6.53 14.50
N SER A 168 -11.24 -6.02 15.72
CA SER A 168 -10.63 -6.63 16.91
C SER A 168 -11.07 -8.08 17.10
N LYS A 169 -12.37 -8.36 17.02
CA LYS A 169 -12.92 -9.73 17.10
C LYS A 169 -12.45 -10.60 15.95
N LEU A 170 -12.41 -10.06 14.73
CA LEU A 170 -11.91 -10.77 13.55
C LEU A 170 -10.43 -11.13 13.71
N ALA A 171 -9.57 -10.16 14.04
CA ALA A 171 -8.14 -10.34 14.22
C ALA A 171 -7.84 -11.33 15.34
N ASN A 172 -8.47 -11.17 16.51
CA ASN A 172 -8.34 -12.10 17.62
C ASN A 172 -8.77 -13.52 17.22
N SER A 173 -9.86 -13.66 16.45
CA SER A 173 -10.29 -14.97 15.95
C SER A 173 -9.28 -15.58 14.98
N LEU A 174 -8.71 -14.80 14.06
CA LEU A 174 -7.69 -15.27 13.11
C LEU A 174 -6.41 -15.69 13.83
N ILE A 175 -5.91 -14.86 14.75
CA ILE A 175 -4.73 -15.14 15.56
C ILE A 175 -4.96 -16.40 16.40
N ASN A 176 -6.10 -16.50 17.09
CA ASN A 176 -6.42 -17.69 17.85
C ASN A 176 -6.53 -18.91 16.92
N GLN A 177 -7.13 -18.79 15.74
CA GLN A 177 -7.21 -19.91 14.79
C GLN A 177 -5.84 -20.33 14.25
N LEU A 178 -4.86 -19.44 14.20
CA LEU A 178 -3.49 -19.76 13.80
C LEU A 178 -2.72 -20.41 14.96
N LEU A 179 -2.64 -19.73 16.11
CA LEU A 179 -1.84 -20.16 17.25
C LEU A 179 -2.39 -21.40 17.95
N TYR A 180 -3.70 -21.50 18.15
CA TYR A 180 -4.29 -22.69 18.80
C TYR A 180 -4.19 -23.97 17.96
N LYS A 181 -3.85 -23.85 16.66
CA LYS A 181 -3.62 -24.99 15.77
C LYS A 181 -2.18 -25.44 15.73
N ILE A 182 -1.27 -24.70 16.35
CA ILE A 182 0.10 -25.17 16.55
C ILE A 182 0.04 -26.21 17.67
N PRO A 183 0.45 -27.48 17.42
CA PRO A 183 0.48 -28.50 18.46
C PRO A 183 1.64 -28.23 19.45
N ASP A 184 1.60 -28.85 20.63
CA ASP A 184 2.74 -28.81 21.56
C ASP A 184 3.95 -29.53 20.93
N ASP A 185 3.68 -30.70 20.33
CA ASP A 185 4.69 -31.51 19.65
C ASP A 185 4.35 -31.69 18.17
N MET A 186 5.35 -31.59 17.31
CA MET A 186 5.19 -31.81 15.87
C MET A 186 6.37 -32.61 15.32
N ASP A 187 6.10 -33.59 14.47
CA ASP A 187 7.12 -34.25 13.63
C ASP A 187 6.55 -34.49 12.22
N VAL A 188 6.89 -33.60 11.29
CA VAL A 188 6.47 -33.68 9.89
C VAL A 188 7.68 -33.96 9.02
N ARG A 189 7.64 -35.09 8.29
CA ARG A 189 8.71 -35.51 7.38
C ARG A 189 8.16 -35.88 6.01
N GLY A 190 8.88 -35.46 4.97
CA GLY A 190 8.54 -35.78 3.59
C GLY A 190 7.20 -35.21 3.15
N PHE A 191 6.90 -33.98 3.56
CA PHE A 191 5.68 -33.28 3.16
C PHE A 191 5.94 -32.37 1.98
N GLU A 192 5.16 -32.53 0.91
CA GLU A 192 5.36 -31.81 -0.35
C GLU A 192 4.13 -30.96 -0.69
N ILE A 193 4.34 -29.68 -0.99
CA ILE A 193 3.31 -28.78 -1.51
C ILE A 193 3.73 -28.32 -2.90
N LYS A 194 2.93 -28.70 -3.91
CA LYS A 194 3.13 -28.28 -5.30
C LYS A 194 2.08 -27.26 -5.69
N PHE A 195 2.52 -26.11 -6.13
CA PHE A 195 1.68 -25.13 -6.80
C PHE A 195 1.97 -25.17 -8.29
N ARG A 196 0.93 -25.19 -9.12
CA ARG A 196 1.07 -25.11 -10.57
C ARG A 196 -0.06 -24.26 -11.15
N ASP A 197 0.32 -23.29 -11.96
CA ASP A 197 -0.58 -22.58 -12.86
C ASP A 197 -0.11 -22.66 -14.32
N ASP A 198 -0.80 -21.98 -15.23
CA ASP A 198 -0.49 -21.99 -16.66
C ASP A 198 0.90 -21.41 -17.00
N THR A 199 1.52 -20.67 -16.09
CA THR A 199 2.77 -19.91 -16.32
C THR A 199 3.93 -20.36 -15.43
N SER A 200 3.63 -20.97 -14.29
CA SER A 200 4.58 -21.17 -13.21
C SER A 200 4.30 -22.45 -12.43
N ALA A 201 5.37 -23.10 -11.97
CA ALA A 201 5.31 -24.19 -11.01
C ALA A 201 6.25 -23.88 -9.85
N LEU A 202 5.82 -24.22 -8.64
CA LEU A 202 6.56 -24.03 -7.40
C LEU A 202 6.40 -25.27 -6.54
N ASN A 203 7.50 -25.80 -6.02
CA ASN A 203 7.49 -26.98 -5.17
C ASN A 203 8.14 -26.66 -3.82
N PHE A 204 7.46 -26.99 -2.73
CA PHE A 204 8.00 -26.93 -1.37
C PHE A 204 8.04 -28.33 -0.80
N TYR A 205 9.22 -28.82 -0.47
CA TYR A 205 9.40 -30.13 0.13
C TYR A 205 10.01 -29.98 1.51
N THR A 206 9.17 -30.12 2.53
CA THR A 206 9.58 -30.12 3.93
C THR A 206 10.26 -31.46 4.24
N THR A 207 11.59 -31.44 4.40
CA THR A 207 12.37 -32.63 4.77
C THR A 207 12.13 -33.01 6.22
N SER A 208 12.07 -32.00 7.09
CA SER A 208 11.80 -32.12 8.52
C SER A 208 11.16 -30.82 9.00
N ALA A 209 10.10 -30.90 9.79
CA ALA A 209 9.59 -29.80 10.60
C ALA A 209 9.16 -30.35 11.96
N THR A 210 9.84 -29.91 13.01
CA THR A 210 9.66 -30.38 14.36
C THR A 210 9.31 -29.25 15.31
N ILE A 211 8.45 -29.56 16.28
CA ILE A 211 8.25 -28.78 17.51
C ILE A 211 8.48 -29.76 18.65
N ASP A 212 9.43 -29.49 19.53
CA ASP A 212 9.75 -30.32 20.70
C ASP A 212 9.92 -29.40 21.90
N GLY A 213 9.01 -29.47 22.87
CA GLY A 213 9.03 -28.57 24.04
C GLY A 213 8.95 -27.09 23.68
N GLY A 214 8.35 -26.74 22.53
CA GLY A 214 8.26 -25.38 22.00
C GLY A 214 9.41 -24.98 21.06
N ASP A 215 10.50 -25.76 20.98
CA ASP A 215 11.60 -25.49 20.05
C ASP A 215 11.19 -25.85 18.63
N VAL A 216 11.20 -24.87 17.73
CA VAL A 216 10.82 -25.01 16.32
C VAL A 216 12.07 -25.20 15.47
N LYS A 217 12.08 -26.25 14.64
CA LYS A 217 13.09 -26.44 13.58
C LYS A 217 12.43 -26.97 12.34
N SER A 218 12.66 -26.33 11.20
CA SER A 218 12.11 -26.73 9.92
C SER A 218 13.12 -26.56 8.81
N THR A 219 13.14 -27.50 7.87
CA THR A 219 13.95 -27.47 6.65
C THR A 219 13.04 -27.73 5.46
N ILE A 220 12.99 -26.77 4.55
CA ILE A 220 12.09 -26.75 3.40
C ILE A 220 12.92 -26.55 2.14
N LYS A 221 12.91 -27.56 1.28
CA LYS A 221 13.53 -27.52 -0.04
C LYS A 221 12.58 -26.89 -1.05
N VAL A 222 13.02 -25.84 -1.72
CA VAL A 222 12.23 -25.10 -2.72
C VAL A 222 12.72 -25.45 -4.12
N ASN A 223 11.78 -25.82 -5.00
CA ASN A 223 12.02 -26.25 -6.38
C ASN A 223 13.12 -27.33 -6.51
N GLY A 224 13.10 -28.34 -5.63
CA GLY A 224 14.16 -29.34 -5.57
C GLY A 224 15.30 -28.86 -4.69
N ASN A 225 16.52 -28.72 -5.22
CA ASN A 225 17.68 -28.22 -4.47
C ASN A 225 18.09 -26.79 -4.92
N GLU A 226 17.19 -26.04 -5.54
CA GLU A 226 17.48 -24.65 -5.94
C GLU A 226 17.76 -23.77 -4.71
N SER A 227 16.96 -23.94 -3.66
CA SER A 227 17.15 -23.27 -2.37
C SER A 227 16.67 -24.15 -1.23
N THR A 228 17.40 -24.20 -0.13
CA THR A 228 16.96 -24.83 1.13
C THR A 228 16.69 -23.74 2.13
N TRP A 229 15.45 -23.65 2.62
CA TRP A 229 15.04 -22.70 3.67
C TRP A 229 15.03 -23.38 5.02
N HIS A 230 15.42 -22.62 6.02
CA HIS A 230 15.38 -23.00 7.41
C HIS A 230 14.44 -22.06 8.16
N VAL A 231 13.65 -22.63 9.05
CA VAL A 231 12.89 -21.85 10.04
C VAL A 231 13.24 -22.42 11.40
N GLU A 232 13.76 -21.58 12.29
CA GLU A 232 14.21 -21.96 13.61
C GLU A 232 13.69 -20.96 14.64
N GLY A 233 13.56 -21.39 15.90
CA GLY A 233 13.19 -20.52 17.00
C GLY A 233 12.31 -21.22 18.02
N THR A 234 11.39 -20.50 18.64
CA THR A 234 10.51 -21.01 19.68
C THR A 234 9.06 -20.59 19.46
N VAL A 235 8.14 -21.40 19.97
CA VAL A 235 6.71 -21.09 20.02
C VAL A 235 6.14 -21.53 21.37
N ASP A 236 5.38 -20.64 21.98
CA ASP A 236 4.51 -20.96 23.12
C ASP A 236 3.06 -20.64 22.73
N PRO A 237 2.31 -21.64 22.23
CA PRO A 237 0.90 -21.46 21.87
C PRO A 237 0.01 -21.12 23.08
N GLY A 238 0.44 -21.46 24.31
CA GLY A 238 -0.28 -21.19 25.54
C GLY A 238 -0.27 -19.71 25.90
N ASP A 239 0.92 -19.11 25.86
CA ASP A 239 1.16 -17.69 26.15
C ASP A 239 1.05 -16.79 24.92
N GLN A 240 0.74 -17.37 23.75
CA GLN A 240 0.62 -16.67 22.47
C GLN A 240 1.91 -15.94 22.09
N GLN A 241 3.05 -16.60 22.32
CA GLN A 241 4.36 -16.09 22.01
C GLN A 241 4.99 -16.92 20.88
N LEU A 242 5.75 -16.25 20.02
CA LEU A 242 6.59 -16.92 19.05
C LEU A 242 7.82 -16.06 18.78
N ASP A 243 8.93 -16.70 18.52
CA ASP A 243 10.17 -16.07 18.07
C ASP A 243 10.76 -16.96 16.99
N LEU A 244 10.70 -16.53 15.74
CA LEU A 244 11.09 -17.32 14.59
C LEU A 244 12.06 -16.53 13.71
N ILE A 245 13.11 -17.21 13.25
CA ILE A 245 14.01 -16.73 12.20
C ILE A 245 13.91 -17.64 10.98
N MET A 246 13.91 -17.03 9.81
CA MET A 246 13.94 -17.69 8.51
C MET A 246 15.20 -17.28 7.74
N PHE A 247 15.88 -18.26 7.15
CA PHE A 247 17.08 -18.05 6.32
C PHE A 247 17.23 -19.17 5.27
N ALA A 248 18.22 -19.07 4.39
CA ALA A 248 18.51 -20.09 3.39
C ALA A 248 20.00 -20.50 3.35
N ASP A 249 20.28 -21.73 2.93
CA ASP A 249 21.64 -22.29 2.83
C ASP A 249 22.46 -21.60 1.73
N ASN A 250 23.54 -20.89 2.11
CA ASN A 250 24.53 -20.29 1.19
C ASN A 250 23.91 -19.45 0.04
N LYS A 251 22.66 -19.03 0.20
CA LYS A 251 21.83 -18.31 -0.77
C LYS A 251 20.85 -17.42 -0.01
N LYS A 252 20.18 -16.54 -0.75
CA LYS A 252 19.09 -15.71 -0.22
C LYS A 252 17.78 -16.50 -0.23
N VAL A 253 16.88 -16.16 0.69
CA VAL A 253 15.48 -16.54 0.57
C VAL A 253 14.89 -15.72 -0.57
N GLU A 254 14.48 -16.38 -1.66
CA GLU A 254 13.92 -15.74 -2.85
C GLU A 254 12.47 -16.14 -3.06
N LEU A 255 11.62 -15.19 -3.45
CA LEU A 255 10.21 -15.43 -3.73
C LEU A 255 9.88 -15.18 -5.21
N PRO A 256 10.38 -16.01 -6.16
CA PRO A 256 10.26 -15.77 -7.60
C PRO A 256 8.79 -15.73 -8.09
N PHE A 257 7.88 -16.36 -7.36
CA PHE A 257 6.45 -16.30 -7.65
C PHE A 257 5.86 -14.88 -7.49
N LEU A 258 6.33 -14.11 -6.51
CA LEU A 258 5.88 -12.72 -6.33
C LEU A 258 6.31 -11.84 -7.51
N GLU A 259 7.51 -12.09 -8.05
CA GLU A 259 8.00 -11.37 -9.22
C GLU A 259 7.15 -11.68 -10.45
N LYS A 260 6.90 -12.95 -10.74
CA LYS A 260 6.09 -13.34 -11.91
C LYS A 260 4.63 -12.87 -11.82
N ARG A 261 4.04 -12.91 -10.62
CA ARG A 261 2.60 -12.63 -10.43
C ARG A 261 2.30 -11.16 -10.17
N LEU A 262 3.15 -10.48 -9.41
CA LEU A 262 2.93 -9.12 -8.94
C LEU A 262 3.98 -8.13 -9.48
N GLY A 263 4.97 -8.58 -10.25
CA GLY A 263 6.09 -7.74 -10.66
C GLY A 263 6.98 -7.30 -9.48
N LEU A 264 6.89 -8.01 -8.34
CA LEU A 264 7.60 -7.68 -7.10
C LEU A 264 8.73 -8.69 -6.89
N LYS A 265 9.96 -8.27 -7.18
CA LYS A 265 11.17 -9.03 -6.84
C LYS A 265 11.50 -8.79 -5.38
N LEU A 266 11.57 -9.87 -4.60
CA LEU A 266 11.86 -9.82 -3.17
C LEU A 266 12.79 -10.96 -2.77
N ASN A 267 13.90 -10.61 -2.12
CA ASN A 267 14.80 -11.56 -1.47
C ASN A 267 15.48 -10.99 -0.23
N PHE A 268 15.96 -11.85 0.67
CA PHE A 268 16.66 -11.45 1.89
C PHE A 268 17.55 -12.57 2.40
N ASP A 269 18.53 -12.23 3.26
CA ASP A 269 19.41 -13.23 3.87
C ASP A 269 18.71 -13.89 5.08
N THR A 270 18.16 -13.06 5.97
CA THR A 270 17.42 -13.50 7.15
C THR A 270 16.20 -12.62 7.37
N ALA A 271 15.08 -13.21 7.78
CA ALA A 271 13.92 -12.50 8.31
C ALA A 271 13.55 -13.08 9.67
N SER A 272 13.34 -12.23 10.66
CA SER A 272 12.90 -12.62 11.99
C SER A 272 11.54 -12.01 12.32
N THR A 273 10.75 -12.75 13.09
CA THR A 273 9.47 -12.32 13.63
C THR A 273 9.38 -12.78 15.07
N GLN A 274 9.08 -11.84 15.95
CA GLN A 274 8.83 -12.09 17.35
C GLN A 274 7.46 -11.51 17.70
N MET A 275 6.63 -12.31 18.33
CA MET A 275 5.38 -11.86 18.93
C MET A 275 5.53 -12.04 20.43
N LYS A 276 5.65 -10.91 21.14
CA LYS A 276 5.92 -10.86 22.58
C LYS A 276 4.66 -11.15 23.40
N GLY A 277 3.50 -10.89 22.82
CA GLY A 277 2.21 -11.22 23.41
C GLY A 277 1.08 -10.48 22.72
N ILE A 278 -0.13 -10.91 23.06
CA ILE A 278 -1.38 -10.32 22.59
C ILE A 278 -2.24 -10.04 23.83
N SER A 279 -2.76 -8.83 23.94
CA SER A 279 -3.65 -8.46 25.02
C SER A 279 -4.99 -7.97 24.46
N LYS A 280 -6.09 -8.30 25.15
CA LYS A 280 -7.42 -7.85 24.74
C LYS A 280 -8.11 -7.14 25.89
N ARG A 281 -8.50 -5.89 25.65
CA ARG A 281 -9.24 -5.05 26.60
C ARG A 281 -10.50 -4.52 25.93
N GLY A 282 -11.65 -5.11 26.28
CA GLY A 282 -12.93 -4.80 25.65
C GLY A 282 -12.94 -5.12 24.14
N ASP A 283 -13.17 -4.11 23.31
CA ASP A 283 -13.17 -4.19 21.84
C ASP A 283 -11.81 -3.76 21.22
N ILE A 284 -10.76 -3.68 22.04
CA ILE A 284 -9.39 -3.37 21.60
C ILE A 284 -8.52 -4.62 21.75
N LEU A 285 -7.78 -4.95 20.70
CA LEU A 285 -6.75 -5.98 20.68
C LEU A 285 -5.40 -5.29 20.45
N GLU A 286 -4.44 -5.56 21.33
CA GLU A 286 -3.08 -5.06 21.25
C GLU A 286 -2.14 -6.23 20.95
N ILE A 287 -1.26 -6.03 19.98
CA ILE A 287 -0.28 -7.03 19.53
C ILE A 287 1.09 -6.36 19.61
N ASN A 288 1.94 -6.90 20.48
CA ASN A 288 3.30 -6.43 20.66
C ASN A 288 4.24 -7.39 19.92
N GLY A 289 5.02 -6.87 18.99
CA GLY A 289 5.91 -7.69 18.19
C GLY A 289 7.11 -6.94 17.65
N SER A 290 8.05 -7.73 17.14
CA SER A 290 9.28 -7.26 16.55
C SER A 290 9.53 -8.00 15.24
N TRP A 291 9.96 -7.29 14.21
CA TRP A 291 10.26 -7.85 12.91
C TRP A 291 11.62 -7.35 12.45
N GLY A 292 12.50 -8.26 12.05
CA GLY A 292 13.82 -7.93 11.54
C GLY A 292 14.02 -8.49 10.15
N VAL A 293 14.78 -7.79 9.32
CA VAL A 293 15.20 -8.30 8.02
C VAL A 293 16.61 -7.82 7.68
N LYS A 294 17.44 -8.73 7.16
CA LYS A 294 18.80 -8.44 6.71
C LYS A 294 18.93 -8.62 5.21
N ASN A 295 19.62 -7.67 4.58
CA ASN A 295 19.90 -7.60 3.15
C ASN A 295 18.65 -7.79 2.28
N LEU A 296 17.55 -7.16 2.69
CA LEU A 296 16.29 -7.17 1.97
C LEU A 296 16.47 -6.44 0.63
N LEU A 297 16.32 -7.15 -0.47
CA LEU A 297 16.17 -6.61 -1.80
C LEU A 297 14.69 -6.49 -2.15
N VAL A 298 14.27 -5.29 -2.58
CA VAL A 298 12.94 -5.02 -3.11
C VAL A 298 13.06 -4.33 -4.46
N ASN A 299 12.38 -4.85 -5.47
CA ASN A 299 12.19 -4.14 -6.73
C ASN A 299 10.77 -4.32 -7.25
N HIS A 300 10.17 -3.19 -7.64
CA HIS A 300 8.88 -3.14 -8.29
C HIS A 300 8.80 -1.86 -9.12
N VAL A 301 8.32 -1.94 -10.36
CA VAL A 301 8.33 -0.84 -11.34
C VAL A 301 7.73 0.48 -10.85
N ARG A 302 6.75 0.42 -9.95
CA ARG A 302 6.14 1.62 -9.32
C ARG A 302 6.93 2.20 -8.15
N ILE A 303 7.77 1.39 -7.49
CA ILE A 303 8.57 1.79 -6.33
C ILE A 303 9.91 2.36 -6.80
N SER A 304 10.67 1.61 -7.58
CA SER A 304 11.97 1.99 -8.14
C SER A 304 12.23 1.23 -9.43
N ALA A 305 13.04 1.81 -10.32
CA ALA A 305 13.52 1.11 -11.50
C ALA A 305 14.74 0.23 -11.21
N ASN A 306 15.49 0.55 -10.14
CA ASN A 306 16.66 -0.18 -9.71
C ASN A 306 16.31 -1.07 -8.51
N ASP A 307 17.09 -2.13 -8.30
CA ASP A 307 16.99 -2.95 -7.09
C ASP A 307 17.31 -2.07 -5.86
N ILE A 308 16.39 -2.02 -4.89
CA ILE A 308 16.61 -1.36 -3.61
C ILE A 308 17.09 -2.39 -2.61
N VAL A 309 18.24 -2.16 -1.99
CA VAL A 309 18.78 -3.05 -0.96
C VAL A 309 18.79 -2.35 0.39
N VAL A 310 18.07 -2.93 1.35
CA VAL A 310 18.01 -2.53 2.75
C VAL A 310 18.91 -3.48 3.55
N PRO A 311 20.11 -3.04 4.00
CA PRO A 311 21.08 -3.95 4.61
C PRO A 311 20.63 -4.52 5.96
N ASP A 312 20.06 -3.66 6.80
CA ASP A 312 19.51 -4.05 8.09
C ASP A 312 18.34 -3.13 8.42
N ALA A 313 17.18 -3.74 8.70
CA ALA A 313 16.00 -3.03 9.12
C ALA A 313 15.26 -3.85 10.19
N TYR A 314 14.82 -3.14 11.21
CA TYR A 314 14.13 -3.73 12.35
C TYR A 314 12.96 -2.84 12.76
N LEU A 315 11.84 -3.45 13.12
CA LEU A 315 10.60 -2.80 13.53
C LEU A 315 10.18 -3.42 14.85
N ASP A 316 10.16 -2.64 15.92
CA ASP A 316 9.36 -2.91 17.11
C ASP A 316 8.02 -2.21 16.94
N ALA A 317 6.91 -2.95 16.94
CA ALA A 317 5.59 -2.34 16.79
C ALA A 317 4.60 -2.78 17.87
N ASP A 318 3.88 -1.77 18.35
CA ASP A 318 2.69 -1.93 19.17
C ASP A 318 1.48 -1.67 18.28
N MET A 319 0.89 -2.76 17.79
CA MET A 319 -0.27 -2.68 16.91
C MET A 319 -1.56 -2.73 17.73
N VAL A 320 -2.45 -1.77 17.50
CA VAL A 320 -3.74 -1.66 18.17
C VAL A 320 -4.85 -1.84 17.15
N ILE A 321 -5.70 -2.84 17.36
CA ILE A 321 -6.83 -3.17 16.49
C ILE A 321 -8.11 -2.95 17.29
N GLY A 322 -8.87 -1.92 16.92
CA GLY A 322 -10.17 -1.62 17.50
C GLY A 322 -11.32 -2.28 16.75
N LYS A 323 -12.56 -1.89 17.07
CA LYS A 323 -13.76 -2.36 16.35
C LYS A 323 -13.71 -2.03 14.85
N ASN A 324 -13.22 -0.85 14.49
CA ASN A 324 -13.32 -0.28 13.15
C ASN A 324 -12.01 0.37 12.67
N PHE A 325 -10.91 0.25 13.42
CA PHE A 325 -9.62 0.82 13.04
C PHE A 325 -8.47 -0.15 13.33
N VAL A 326 -7.34 0.09 12.66
CA VAL A 326 -6.04 -0.49 12.96
C VAL A 326 -5.05 0.66 13.10
N SER A 327 -4.18 0.61 14.10
CA SER A 327 -3.11 1.57 14.28
C SER A 327 -1.81 0.93 14.72
N ILE A 328 -0.72 1.63 14.44
CA ILE A 328 0.61 1.43 14.99
C ILE A 328 0.85 2.63 15.90
N ASP A 329 1.08 2.38 17.18
CA ASP A 329 1.28 3.43 18.18
C ASP A 329 2.64 4.13 17.99
N SER A 330 2.74 5.38 18.45
CA SER A 330 3.99 6.15 18.49
C SER A 330 5.10 5.53 19.34
N THR A 331 4.81 4.57 20.23
CA THR A 331 5.83 3.78 20.92
C THR A 331 6.57 2.81 19.98
N SER A 332 6.00 2.55 18.80
CA SER A 332 6.62 1.71 17.78
C SER A 332 7.86 2.39 17.22
N THR A 333 8.93 1.62 17.02
CA THR A 333 10.21 2.13 16.54
C THR A 333 10.64 1.36 15.30
N ILE A 334 10.94 2.08 14.23
CA ILE A 334 11.59 1.54 13.04
C ILE A 334 13.06 1.95 13.07
N HIS A 335 13.94 0.97 13.06
CA HIS A 335 15.38 1.14 12.94
C HIS A 335 15.83 0.78 11.53
N VAL A 336 16.56 1.69 10.88
CA VAL A 336 17.25 1.42 9.61
C VAL A 336 18.70 1.88 9.76
N LYS A 337 19.61 0.90 9.89
CA LYS A 337 21.00 1.11 10.32
C LYS A 337 21.08 1.99 11.59
N ASP A 338 21.62 3.20 11.48
CA ASP A 338 21.91 4.10 12.60
C ASP A 338 20.74 5.05 12.95
N ILE A 339 19.61 4.97 12.24
CA ILE A 339 18.48 5.88 12.39
C ILE A 339 17.27 5.15 12.94
N SER A 340 16.61 5.80 13.91
CA SER A 340 15.37 5.35 14.54
C SER A 340 14.27 6.36 14.27
N ILE A 341 13.09 5.89 13.84
CA ILE A 341 11.89 6.72 13.66
C ILE A 341 10.71 6.12 14.41
N HIS A 342 9.83 6.99 14.91
CA HIS A 342 8.67 6.62 15.72
C HIS A 342 7.38 7.00 14.99
N PRO A 343 6.92 6.20 14.02
CA PRO A 343 5.74 6.53 13.24
C PRO A 343 4.47 6.20 14.02
N PHE A 344 3.50 7.11 13.99
CA PHE A 344 2.12 6.80 14.32
C PHE A 344 1.34 6.65 13.02
N ILE A 345 0.68 5.51 12.85
CA ILE A 345 -0.14 5.22 11.67
C ILE A 345 -1.49 4.75 12.17
N LYS A 346 -2.58 5.32 11.66
CA LYS A 346 -3.93 4.85 11.98
C LYS A 346 -4.83 4.89 10.75
N TYR A 347 -5.53 3.79 10.55
CA TYR A 347 -6.51 3.62 9.49
C TYR A 347 -7.85 3.21 10.09
N THR A 348 -8.84 4.09 9.95
CA THR A 348 -10.22 3.85 10.40
C THR A 348 -11.08 3.53 9.19
N LEU A 349 -11.95 2.53 9.26
CA LEU A 349 -12.79 2.06 8.14
C LEU A 349 -14.23 2.58 8.20
N SER A 350 -14.79 2.75 9.40
CA SER A 350 -16.20 3.11 9.63
C SER A 350 -16.27 4.14 10.77
N PRO A 351 -17.19 5.11 10.77
CA PRO A 351 -18.26 5.36 9.78
C PRO A 351 -17.77 5.97 8.46
N SER A 352 -16.51 6.39 8.37
CA SER A 352 -15.81 6.80 7.15
C SER A 352 -14.38 6.28 7.15
N LYS A 353 -13.75 6.23 5.98
CA LYS A 353 -12.32 5.94 5.89
C LYS A 353 -11.53 7.17 6.33
N VAL A 354 -10.69 6.99 7.35
CA VAL A 354 -9.79 8.03 7.85
C VAL A 354 -8.37 7.51 7.81
N TYR A 355 -7.48 8.31 7.25
CA TYR A 355 -6.05 8.04 7.16
C TYR A 355 -5.30 9.03 8.04
N GLU A 356 -4.56 8.52 9.01
CA GLU A 356 -3.71 9.33 9.90
C GLU A 356 -2.27 8.80 9.81
N LEU A 357 -1.33 9.71 9.57
CA LEU A 357 0.10 9.43 9.58
C LEU A 357 0.81 10.57 10.27
N LYS A 358 1.55 10.26 11.33
CA LYS A 358 2.42 11.21 12.01
C LYS A 358 3.81 10.62 12.12
N VAL A 359 4.81 11.44 11.82
CA VAL A 359 6.21 11.09 12.00
C VAL A 359 6.88 12.25 12.70
N HIS A 360 7.44 11.97 13.87
CA HIS A 360 8.27 12.92 14.60
C HIS A 360 9.64 12.29 14.80
N THR A 361 10.69 13.01 14.44
CA THR A 361 12.05 12.60 14.75
C THR A 361 12.68 13.58 15.74
N ASP A 362 13.63 13.08 16.52
CA ASP A 362 14.57 13.95 17.20
C ASP A 362 15.55 14.58 16.20
N GLU A 363 16.49 15.40 16.69
CA GLU A 363 17.61 15.86 15.87
C GLU A 363 18.52 14.68 15.54
N MET A 364 18.60 14.34 14.25
CA MET A 364 19.43 13.26 13.74
C MET A 364 20.68 13.83 13.08
N ASP A 365 21.82 13.16 13.23
CA ASP A 365 23.02 13.50 12.46
C ASP A 365 22.74 13.32 10.96
N ALA A 366 23.02 14.35 10.16
CA ALA A 366 22.67 14.35 8.74
C ALA A 366 23.44 13.29 7.96
N GLN A 367 24.69 12.98 8.34
CA GLN A 367 25.50 11.97 7.65
C GLN A 367 24.99 10.57 7.97
N GLN A 368 24.57 10.32 9.22
CA GLN A 368 23.91 9.07 9.59
C GLN A 368 22.62 8.86 8.80
N VAL A 369 21.78 9.89 8.65
CA VAL A 369 20.56 9.81 7.82
C VAL A 369 20.87 9.41 6.38
N VAL A 370 21.85 10.05 5.76
CA VAL A 370 22.28 9.73 4.39
C VAL A 370 22.83 8.30 4.31
N ASN A 371 23.62 7.85 5.29
CA ASN A 371 24.19 6.51 5.34
C ASN A 371 23.11 5.42 5.54
N SER A 372 22.01 5.76 6.20
CA SER A 372 20.85 4.88 6.42
C SER A 372 19.97 4.71 5.18
N PHE A 373 20.12 5.53 4.15
CA PHE A 373 19.36 5.33 2.92
C PHE A 373 19.67 3.96 2.29
N PRO A 374 18.63 3.20 1.90
CA PRO A 374 18.81 1.95 1.15
C PRO A 374 19.62 2.17 -0.13
N GLN A 375 20.48 1.21 -0.46
CA GLN A 375 21.26 1.26 -1.70
C GLN A 375 20.33 1.16 -2.91
N GLY A 376 20.62 1.93 -3.96
CA GLY A 376 19.78 1.99 -5.17
C GLY A 376 18.51 2.84 -5.05
N LEU A 377 18.20 3.41 -3.87
CA LEU A 377 17.01 4.25 -3.68
C LEU A 377 17.17 5.68 -4.21
N PHE A 378 18.32 6.32 -3.93
CA PHE A 378 18.61 7.72 -4.30
C PHE A 378 19.93 7.82 -5.06
N GLU A 379 19.92 7.43 -6.32
CA GLU A 379 21.12 7.30 -7.17
C GLU A 379 21.91 8.61 -7.33
N SER A 380 21.22 9.74 -7.48
CA SER A 380 21.84 11.06 -7.65
C SER A 380 22.52 11.55 -6.38
N LEU A 381 22.04 11.10 -5.21
CA LEU A 381 22.58 11.45 -3.90
C LEU A 381 23.63 10.44 -3.41
N GLU A 382 23.86 9.36 -4.14
CA GLU A 382 24.79 8.31 -3.73
C GLU A 382 26.23 8.85 -3.60
N GLY A 383 26.84 8.61 -2.43
CA GLY A 383 28.18 9.10 -2.11
C GLY A 383 28.26 10.55 -1.65
N ILE A 384 27.14 11.25 -1.47
CA ILE A 384 27.13 12.59 -0.88
C ILE A 384 27.64 12.53 0.56
N GLN A 385 28.49 13.51 0.92
CA GLN A 385 28.92 13.71 2.30
C GLN A 385 28.38 15.03 2.81
N VAL A 386 27.77 14.99 3.98
CA VAL A 386 27.09 16.09 4.63
C VAL A 386 27.56 16.21 6.09
N LYS A 387 27.30 17.35 6.71
CA LYS A 387 27.51 17.57 8.14
C LYS A 387 26.36 18.37 8.71
N GLY A 388 26.23 18.37 10.04
CA GLY A 388 25.14 19.04 10.75
C GLY A 388 24.04 18.05 11.12
N LYS A 389 22.88 18.56 11.53
CA LYS A 389 21.74 17.75 11.92
C LYS A 389 20.48 18.09 11.13
N VAL A 390 19.54 17.15 11.10
CA VAL A 390 18.21 17.31 10.51
C VAL A 390 17.15 16.84 11.48
N LYS A 391 15.97 17.46 11.43
CA LYS A 391 14.78 17.03 12.17
C LYS A 391 13.60 17.00 11.22
N TYR A 392 12.82 15.92 11.24
CA TYR A 392 11.66 15.75 10.37
C TYR A 392 10.36 15.64 11.16
N ASP A 393 9.37 16.38 10.69
CA ASP A 393 8.02 16.47 11.25
C ASP A 393 7.01 16.25 10.10
N LEU A 394 6.10 15.30 10.27
CA LEU A 394 4.96 15.05 9.38
C LEU A 394 3.69 14.86 10.19
N ASP A 395 2.64 15.60 9.83
CA ASP A 395 1.28 15.41 10.32
C ASP A 395 0.32 15.38 9.14
N PHE A 396 -0.24 14.20 8.89
CA PHE A 396 -1.20 13.95 7.83
C PHE A 396 -2.48 13.36 8.40
N HIS A 397 -3.60 13.98 8.04
CA HIS A 397 -4.94 13.50 8.39
C HIS A 397 -5.88 13.72 7.20
N LEU A 398 -6.58 12.68 6.76
CA LEU A 398 -7.56 12.74 5.68
C LEU A 398 -8.81 11.93 6.06
N ASP A 399 -9.97 12.59 6.10
CA ASP A 399 -11.28 11.95 6.21
C ASP A 399 -11.97 11.91 4.84
N GLU A 400 -12.32 10.72 4.38
CA GLU A 400 -13.00 10.52 3.09
C GLU A 400 -14.33 11.28 2.98
N LYS A 401 -15.06 11.48 4.08
CA LYS A 401 -16.35 12.18 4.06
C LYS A 401 -16.21 13.69 3.98
N ILE A 402 -15.09 14.23 4.47
CA ILE A 402 -14.84 15.66 4.53
C ILE A 402 -13.43 15.92 3.94
N PRO A 403 -13.19 15.68 2.64
CA PRO A 403 -11.83 15.80 2.09
C PRO A 403 -11.22 17.19 2.30
N ASP A 404 -12.06 18.23 2.37
CA ASP A 404 -11.63 19.62 2.62
C ASP A 404 -11.01 19.83 4.01
N SER A 405 -11.18 18.90 4.96
CA SER A 405 -10.57 18.95 6.30
C SER A 405 -9.13 18.40 6.33
N VAL A 406 -8.57 18.01 5.18
CA VAL A 406 -7.24 17.40 5.14
C VAL A 406 -6.20 18.30 5.82
N ILE A 407 -5.41 17.67 6.69
CA ILE A 407 -4.21 18.25 7.29
C ILE A 407 -3.03 17.60 6.59
N PHE A 408 -2.11 18.41 6.11
CA PHE A 408 -0.84 17.95 5.56
C PHE A 408 0.21 18.98 5.95
N LYS A 409 0.92 18.74 7.05
CA LYS A 409 2.05 19.55 7.50
C LYS A 409 3.31 18.69 7.39
N SER A 410 4.30 19.16 6.64
CA SER A 410 5.56 18.44 6.46
C SER A 410 6.71 19.42 6.52
N GLU A 411 7.62 19.22 7.47
CA GLU A 411 8.75 20.10 7.70
C GLU A 411 10.03 19.28 7.89
N LEU A 412 11.07 19.62 7.14
CA LEU A 412 12.42 19.09 7.32
C LEU A 412 13.33 20.24 7.73
N LYS A 413 13.64 20.32 9.02
CA LYS A 413 14.49 21.35 9.61
C LYS A 413 15.95 21.03 9.40
N ASN A 414 16.71 22.04 9.01
CA ASN A 414 18.16 22.01 8.94
C ASN A 414 18.75 22.68 10.17
N ILE A 415 19.68 22.00 10.84
CA ILE A 415 20.46 22.53 11.94
C ILE A 415 21.95 22.40 11.58
N GLY A 416 22.52 23.45 10.96
CA GLY A 416 23.92 23.46 10.54
C GLY A 416 24.26 22.50 9.40
N PHE A 417 23.25 22.01 8.67
CA PHE A 417 23.38 21.16 7.48
C PHE A 417 24.24 21.86 6.43
N LYS A 418 25.29 21.18 5.98
CA LYS A 418 26.11 21.58 4.85
C LYS A 418 26.56 20.36 4.06
N VAL A 419 26.56 20.47 2.73
CA VAL A 419 27.21 19.49 1.88
C VAL A 419 28.72 19.73 1.91
N VAL A 420 29.46 18.70 2.28
CA VAL A 420 30.93 18.71 2.34
C VAL A 420 31.52 18.20 1.02
N LYS A 421 30.92 17.14 0.45
CA LYS A 421 31.36 16.54 -0.81
C LYS A 421 30.15 16.08 -1.61
N TRP A 422 30.17 16.39 -2.90
CA TRP A 422 29.17 15.87 -3.84
C TRP A 422 29.41 14.39 -4.12
N GLY A 423 28.30 13.64 -4.22
CA GLY A 423 28.31 12.24 -4.64
C GLY A 423 28.40 12.10 -6.16
N LYS A 424 27.66 11.15 -6.72
CA LYS A 424 27.55 10.95 -8.19
C LYS A 424 27.12 12.22 -8.93
N THR A 425 26.25 13.03 -8.34
CA THR A 425 25.72 14.24 -8.96
C THR A 425 26.12 15.50 -8.20
N ASN A 426 26.73 16.46 -8.90
CA ASN A 426 26.98 17.80 -8.36
C ASN A 426 25.73 18.70 -8.57
N LEU A 427 25.03 19.03 -7.48
CA LEU A 427 23.82 19.86 -7.51
C LEU A 427 24.08 21.35 -7.79
N GLN A 428 25.35 21.77 -7.87
CA GLN A 428 25.73 23.13 -8.27
C GLN A 428 25.91 23.26 -9.79
N LYS A 429 25.78 22.17 -10.56
CA LYS A 429 25.95 22.22 -12.03
C LYS A 429 25.00 23.21 -12.71
N ILE A 430 23.82 23.46 -12.11
CA ILE A 430 22.83 24.41 -12.62
C ILE A 430 23.35 25.86 -12.72
N ASN A 431 24.40 26.19 -11.95
CA ASN A 431 25.03 27.52 -11.97
C ASN A 431 26.05 27.69 -13.10
N LYS A 432 26.32 26.62 -13.87
CA LYS A 432 27.28 26.61 -14.97
C LYS A 432 26.58 26.13 -16.25
N THR A 433 27.28 26.19 -17.37
CA THR A 433 26.84 25.56 -18.61
C THR A 433 26.84 24.05 -18.47
N PHE A 434 25.76 23.40 -18.90
CA PHE A 434 25.66 21.94 -18.94
C PHE A 434 24.84 21.48 -20.14
N VAL A 435 25.02 20.22 -20.54
CA VAL A 435 24.22 19.57 -21.59
C VAL A 435 23.01 18.88 -20.95
N TYR A 436 21.84 19.13 -21.52
CA TYR A 436 20.58 18.47 -21.19
C TYR A 436 20.12 17.61 -22.38
N THR A 437 19.90 16.32 -22.12
CA THR A 437 19.41 15.36 -23.11
C THR A 437 18.02 14.88 -22.70
N PRO A 438 16.94 15.36 -23.35
CA PRO A 438 15.59 14.85 -23.11
C PRO A 438 15.46 13.40 -23.58
N TYR A 439 14.59 12.62 -22.95
CA TYR A 439 14.26 11.26 -23.39
C TYR A 439 12.76 11.14 -23.75
N GLU A 440 12.45 10.45 -24.83
CA GLU A 440 11.09 10.16 -25.28
C GLU A 440 10.95 8.68 -25.63
N TYR A 441 10.00 7.99 -24.99
CA TYR A 441 9.81 6.53 -25.10
C TYR A 441 11.10 5.72 -24.91
N GLY A 442 11.95 6.15 -23.96
CA GLY A 442 13.24 5.52 -23.67
C GLY A 442 14.36 5.89 -24.65
N LYS A 443 14.10 6.69 -25.69
CA LYS A 443 15.11 7.12 -26.67
C LYS A 443 15.62 8.53 -26.34
N PRO A 444 16.94 8.77 -26.36
CA PRO A 444 17.48 10.11 -26.21
C PRO A 444 17.08 10.97 -27.41
N MET A 445 16.67 12.21 -27.13
CA MET A 445 16.42 13.26 -28.11
C MET A 445 17.73 14.06 -28.33
N ARG A 446 17.65 15.19 -29.06
CA ARG A 446 18.84 16.02 -29.27
C ARG A 446 19.37 16.58 -27.95
N ASP A 447 20.68 16.74 -27.89
CA ASP A 447 21.35 17.46 -26.83
C ASP A 447 21.06 18.96 -26.91
N ILE A 448 20.86 19.58 -25.75
CA ILE A 448 20.58 21.00 -25.60
C ILE A 448 21.62 21.56 -24.64
N ILE A 449 22.37 22.56 -25.09
CA ILE A 449 23.30 23.28 -24.21
C ILE A 449 22.49 24.29 -23.40
N ILE A 450 22.59 24.21 -22.07
CA ILE A 450 21.93 25.11 -21.12
C ILE A 450 22.97 26.08 -20.58
N GLY A 451 23.17 27.19 -21.29
CA GLY A 451 24.13 28.23 -20.96
C GLY A 451 24.33 29.21 -22.13
N PRO A 452 25.09 30.29 -21.92
CA PRO A 452 25.31 31.35 -22.92
C PRO A 452 25.89 30.89 -24.25
N GLU A 453 26.52 29.71 -24.30
CA GLU A 453 27.08 29.11 -25.50
C GLU A 453 26.01 28.61 -26.48
N ASN A 454 24.77 28.43 -26.01
CA ASN A 454 23.63 28.15 -26.88
C ASN A 454 23.05 29.48 -27.40
N PRO A 455 23.03 29.72 -28.72
CA PRO A 455 22.46 30.95 -29.31
C PRO A 455 20.99 31.20 -28.95
N ASP A 456 20.28 30.15 -28.53
CA ASP A 456 18.86 30.18 -28.17
C ASP A 456 18.62 30.33 -26.67
N TYR A 457 19.68 30.34 -25.89
CA TYR A 457 19.63 30.63 -24.46
C TYR A 457 19.42 32.12 -24.23
N VAL A 458 18.36 32.47 -23.51
CA VAL A 458 18.00 33.87 -23.25
C VAL A 458 18.16 34.18 -21.77
N PRO A 459 19.06 35.12 -21.40
CA PRO A 459 19.18 35.62 -20.04
C PRO A 459 17.85 36.17 -19.50
N ILE A 460 17.61 36.03 -18.20
CA ILE A 460 16.31 36.32 -17.56
C ILE A 460 15.85 37.78 -17.71
N ASP A 461 16.78 38.71 -17.83
CA ASP A 461 16.55 40.14 -18.07
C ASP A 461 16.11 40.43 -19.52
N GLN A 462 16.48 39.56 -20.46
CA GLN A 462 16.05 39.61 -21.86
C GLN A 462 14.76 38.82 -22.13
N ILE A 463 14.09 38.32 -21.09
CA ILE A 463 12.79 37.67 -21.19
C ILE A 463 11.68 38.65 -20.76
N SER A 464 10.64 38.77 -21.58
CA SER A 464 9.50 39.65 -21.34
C SER A 464 8.92 39.47 -19.92
N PRO A 465 8.71 40.56 -19.16
CA PRO A 465 8.03 40.50 -17.87
C PRO A 465 6.62 39.89 -17.97
N ASN A 466 5.93 40.09 -19.10
CA ASN A 466 4.60 39.55 -19.33
C ASN A 466 4.59 38.03 -19.25
N LEU A 467 5.54 37.38 -19.94
CA LEU A 467 5.70 35.93 -19.88
C LEU A 467 6.09 35.47 -18.48
N LYS A 468 7.09 36.11 -17.87
CA LYS A 468 7.56 35.75 -16.51
C LYS A 468 6.38 35.77 -15.52
N ASN A 469 5.60 36.85 -15.54
CA ASN A 469 4.46 37.04 -14.66
C ASN A 469 3.32 36.05 -14.95
N ALA A 470 3.02 35.79 -16.23
CA ALA A 470 1.99 34.82 -16.62
C ALA A 470 2.35 33.40 -16.16
N LEU A 471 3.60 32.99 -16.40
CA LEU A 471 4.09 31.67 -16.01
C LEU A 471 4.11 31.48 -14.49
N LEU A 472 4.65 32.46 -13.74
CA LEU A 472 4.62 32.41 -12.27
C LEU A 472 3.18 32.38 -11.76
N THR A 473 2.27 33.15 -12.34
CA THR A 473 0.86 33.15 -11.91
C THR A 473 0.17 31.81 -12.17
N ALA A 474 0.51 31.14 -13.28
CA ALA A 474 -0.10 29.88 -13.67
C ALA A 474 0.48 28.66 -12.92
N GLU A 475 1.81 28.58 -12.79
CA GLU A 475 2.51 27.40 -12.28
C GLU A 475 2.88 27.52 -10.80
N ASP A 476 3.38 28.69 -10.38
CA ASP A 476 3.98 28.85 -9.04
C ASP A 476 3.98 30.31 -8.55
N PRO A 477 2.82 30.80 -8.05
CA PRO A 477 2.64 32.20 -7.65
C PRO A 477 3.58 32.71 -6.57
N SER A 478 4.07 31.81 -5.70
CA SER A 478 4.90 32.13 -4.54
C SER A 478 6.36 31.71 -4.74
N PHE A 479 6.77 31.45 -5.99
CA PHE A 479 8.08 30.90 -6.34
C PHE A 479 9.26 31.59 -5.63
N TYR A 480 9.25 32.93 -5.58
CA TYR A 480 10.33 33.71 -4.97
C TYR A 480 10.30 33.74 -3.45
N SER A 481 9.19 33.34 -2.80
CA SER A 481 9.03 33.41 -1.35
C SER A 481 9.08 32.05 -0.65
N HIS A 482 8.82 30.94 -1.36
CA HIS A 482 8.86 29.61 -0.77
C HIS A 482 10.24 28.93 -0.93
N ASN A 483 10.56 27.97 -0.08
CA ASN A 483 11.84 27.22 -0.12
C ASN A 483 11.67 25.85 -0.81
N GLY A 484 11.26 25.87 -2.07
CA GLY A 484 11.03 24.66 -2.88
C GLY A 484 9.64 24.02 -2.81
N PHE A 485 8.89 24.17 -1.71
CA PHE A 485 7.57 23.54 -1.54
C PHE A 485 6.48 24.54 -1.14
N VAL A 486 5.24 24.25 -1.55
CA VAL A 486 4.04 24.99 -1.13
C VAL A 486 3.05 24.00 -0.54
N GLU A 487 2.96 23.97 0.79
CA GLU A 487 2.11 23.04 1.55
C GLU A 487 0.64 23.10 1.09
N GLU A 488 0.12 24.32 0.89
CA GLU A 488 -1.25 24.52 0.42
C GLU A 488 -1.51 23.91 -0.96
N SER A 489 -0.50 23.89 -1.84
CA SER A 489 -0.60 23.25 -3.17
C SER A 489 -0.70 21.73 -3.06
N PHE A 490 0.08 21.10 -2.16
CA PHE A 490 -0.05 19.67 -1.86
C PHE A 490 -1.42 19.36 -1.25
N ARG A 491 -1.84 20.15 -0.26
CA ARG A 491 -3.15 20.03 0.39
C ARG A 491 -4.28 20.07 -0.64
N ASN A 492 -4.33 21.11 -1.47
CA ASN A 492 -5.33 21.27 -2.53
C ASN A 492 -5.28 20.16 -3.59
N SER A 493 -4.08 19.66 -3.89
CA SER A 493 -3.89 18.51 -4.79
C SER A 493 -4.50 17.24 -4.21
N ILE A 494 -4.29 16.96 -2.92
CA ILE A 494 -4.86 15.81 -2.22
C ILE A 494 -6.40 15.91 -2.20
N ILE A 495 -6.95 17.07 -1.80
CA ILE A 495 -8.39 17.34 -1.78
C ILE A 495 -9.02 17.04 -3.15
N THR A 496 -8.45 17.65 -4.21
CA THR A 496 -9.00 17.55 -5.56
C THR A 496 -8.92 16.12 -6.08
N ASN A 497 -7.76 15.47 -5.94
CA ASN A 497 -7.56 14.13 -6.46
C ASN A 497 -8.43 13.09 -5.74
N PHE A 498 -8.65 13.29 -4.44
CA PHE A 498 -9.49 12.42 -3.64
C PHE A 498 -10.99 12.60 -3.97
N LYS A 499 -11.47 13.84 -4.10
CA LYS A 499 -12.85 14.14 -4.54
C LYS A 499 -13.16 13.58 -5.92
N GLU A 500 -12.19 13.69 -6.83
CA GLU A 500 -12.34 13.31 -8.24
C GLU A 500 -11.96 11.84 -8.50
N LYS A 501 -11.44 11.14 -7.49
CA LYS A 501 -10.92 9.77 -7.57
C LYS A 501 -9.95 9.55 -8.74
N ALA A 502 -9.19 10.59 -9.07
CA ALA A 502 -8.28 10.63 -10.20
C ALA A 502 -7.19 11.68 -9.96
N PHE A 503 -6.00 11.48 -10.53
CA PHE A 503 -4.89 12.44 -10.47
C PHE A 503 -5.13 13.65 -11.40
N LYS A 504 -6.08 14.52 -11.04
CA LYS A 504 -6.47 15.69 -11.85
C LYS A 504 -5.62 16.92 -11.60
N ARG A 505 -5.12 17.11 -10.38
CA ARG A 505 -4.32 18.26 -9.98
C ARG A 505 -2.96 17.79 -9.46
N GLY A 506 -1.91 18.53 -9.81
CA GLY A 506 -0.57 18.38 -9.24
C GLY A 506 -0.28 19.45 -8.20
N GLY A 507 0.64 19.16 -7.28
CA GLY A 507 1.15 20.11 -6.27
C GLY A 507 2.63 20.47 -6.43
N SER A 508 3.23 20.24 -7.61
CA SER A 508 4.68 20.45 -7.82
C SER A 508 4.98 21.91 -8.17
N THR A 509 5.96 22.49 -7.49
CA THR A 509 6.49 23.86 -7.72
C THR A 509 7.42 23.91 -8.93
N ILE A 510 7.80 25.11 -9.38
CA ILE A 510 8.81 25.28 -10.44
C ILE A 510 10.14 24.65 -10.01
N SER A 511 10.53 24.77 -8.74
CA SER A 511 11.76 24.15 -8.21
C SER A 511 11.76 22.63 -8.35
N MET A 512 10.62 21.99 -8.04
CA MET A 512 10.44 20.55 -8.21
C MET A 512 10.48 20.15 -9.68
N GLN A 513 9.80 20.90 -10.55
CA GLN A 513 9.81 20.64 -11.99
C GLN A 513 11.21 20.79 -12.59
N LEU A 514 11.97 21.79 -12.14
CA LEU A 514 13.35 22.03 -12.55
C LEU A 514 14.26 20.89 -12.11
N VAL A 515 14.22 20.51 -10.83
CA VAL A 515 15.04 19.41 -10.29
C VAL A 515 14.76 18.10 -11.01
N LYS A 516 13.47 17.78 -11.22
CA LYS A 516 13.04 16.62 -11.99
C LYS A 516 13.70 16.56 -13.36
N ASN A 517 13.80 17.69 -14.07
CA ASN A 517 14.34 17.70 -15.43
C ASN A 517 15.87 17.76 -15.47
N VAL A 518 16.52 18.43 -14.50
CA VAL A 518 17.98 18.65 -14.50
C VAL A 518 18.76 17.46 -13.92
N TYR A 519 18.21 16.80 -12.89
CA TYR A 519 18.96 15.84 -12.08
C TYR A 519 18.45 14.40 -12.17
N LEU A 520 17.17 14.20 -12.52
CA LEU A 520 16.52 12.90 -12.40
C LEU A 520 16.12 12.32 -13.75
N SER A 521 15.99 10.99 -13.80
CA SER A 521 15.48 10.27 -14.96
C SER A 521 13.97 10.50 -15.15
N ARG A 522 13.41 10.22 -16.33
CA ARG A 522 11.96 10.37 -16.59
C ARG A 522 11.08 9.25 -15.98
N GLN A 523 11.67 8.25 -15.31
CA GLN A 523 10.93 7.11 -14.79
C GLN A 523 9.96 7.54 -13.67
N LYS A 524 8.67 7.25 -13.80
CA LYS A 524 7.67 7.66 -12.81
C LYS A 524 7.59 6.67 -11.64
N THR A 525 8.57 6.73 -10.74
CA THR A 525 8.62 5.88 -9.54
C THR A 525 8.48 6.70 -8.26
N MET A 526 8.04 6.05 -7.17
CA MET A 526 7.94 6.69 -5.84
C MET A 526 9.32 7.08 -5.30
N ALA A 527 10.35 6.23 -5.49
CA ALA A 527 11.73 6.51 -5.12
C ALA A 527 12.25 7.79 -5.81
N ARG A 528 12.02 7.92 -7.14
CA ARG A 528 12.39 9.14 -7.87
C ARG A 528 11.69 10.37 -7.31
N LYS A 529 10.40 10.27 -6.94
CA LYS A 529 9.67 11.41 -6.38
C LYS A 529 10.20 11.82 -5.01
N ALA A 530 10.57 10.86 -4.16
CA ALA A 530 11.23 11.14 -2.89
C ALA A 530 12.61 11.79 -3.10
N GLU A 531 13.40 11.28 -4.06
CA GLU A 531 14.68 11.87 -4.43
C GLU A 531 14.54 13.32 -4.93
N GLU A 532 13.51 13.59 -5.75
CA GLU A 532 13.16 14.94 -6.22
C GLU A 532 12.93 15.89 -5.04
N MET A 533 12.16 15.46 -4.03
CA MET A 533 11.91 16.26 -2.84
C MET A 533 13.21 16.48 -2.03
N LEU A 534 14.05 15.46 -1.86
CA LEU A 534 15.32 15.62 -1.16
C LEU A 534 16.27 16.59 -1.88
N ILE A 535 16.41 16.48 -3.21
CA ILE A 535 17.28 17.37 -3.99
C ILE A 535 16.76 18.81 -3.96
N VAL A 536 15.44 19.02 -4.11
CA VAL A 536 14.82 20.36 -4.00
C VAL A 536 15.13 20.96 -2.64
N TRP A 537 14.93 20.19 -1.56
CA TRP A 537 15.24 20.64 -0.21
C TRP A 537 16.71 21.02 -0.09
N ILE A 538 17.65 20.18 -0.55
CA ILE A 538 19.09 20.46 -0.47
C ILE A 538 19.45 21.76 -1.22
N ILE A 539 18.94 21.95 -2.44
CA ILE A 539 19.23 23.12 -3.28
C ILE A 539 18.71 24.40 -2.64
N GLU A 540 17.43 24.41 -2.26
CA GLU A 540 16.73 25.60 -1.75
C GLU A 540 17.26 25.99 -0.36
N ASN A 541 17.39 25.02 0.53
CA ASN A 541 17.79 25.25 1.92
C ASN A 541 19.29 25.56 2.07
N SER A 542 20.14 25.00 1.20
CA SER A 542 21.58 25.34 1.18
C SER A 542 21.89 26.54 0.29
N ASN A 543 20.87 27.20 -0.28
CA ASN A 543 21.00 28.32 -1.23
C ASN A 543 22.01 28.04 -2.36
N LEU A 544 21.96 26.83 -2.94
CA LEU A 544 22.95 26.43 -3.95
C LEU A 544 22.81 27.21 -5.25
N SER A 545 21.62 27.73 -5.56
CA SER A 545 21.33 28.58 -6.71
C SER A 545 20.32 29.65 -6.28
N SER A 546 20.44 30.85 -6.83
CA SER A 546 19.44 31.90 -6.61
C SER A 546 18.12 31.54 -7.33
N LYS A 547 16.98 32.01 -6.79
CA LYS A 547 15.66 31.85 -7.43
C LYS A 547 15.63 32.39 -8.86
N GLN A 548 16.28 33.53 -9.08
CA GLN A 548 16.40 34.12 -10.42
C GLN A 548 17.13 33.19 -11.39
N ARG A 549 18.26 32.61 -10.97
CA ARG A 549 19.00 31.63 -11.78
C ARG A 549 18.19 30.36 -12.02
N MET A 550 17.50 29.84 -11.00
CA MET A 550 16.63 28.67 -11.15
C MET A 550 15.53 28.92 -12.18
N PHE A 551 14.89 30.09 -12.14
CA PHE A 551 13.83 30.46 -13.07
C PHE A 551 14.35 30.69 -14.50
N GLU A 552 15.54 31.29 -14.65
CA GLU A 552 16.22 31.44 -15.92
C GLU A 552 16.51 30.09 -16.57
N VAL A 553 17.10 29.16 -15.81
CA VAL A 553 17.37 27.81 -16.30
C VAL A 553 16.06 27.11 -16.63
N TYR A 554 15.04 27.22 -15.78
CA TYR A 554 13.73 26.63 -16.03
C TYR A 554 13.15 27.07 -17.38
N LEU A 555 13.11 28.38 -17.65
CA LEU A 555 12.58 28.93 -18.91
C LEU A 555 13.36 28.47 -20.14
N ASN A 556 14.68 28.29 -20.01
CA ASN A 556 15.55 27.85 -21.09
C ASN A 556 15.65 26.33 -21.24
N LEU A 557 15.12 25.56 -20.29
CA LEU A 557 15.24 24.09 -20.27
C LEU A 557 13.94 23.37 -20.61
N ILE A 558 12.78 23.90 -20.19
CA ILE A 558 11.52 23.18 -20.36
C ILE A 558 11.14 23.00 -21.84
N GLU A 559 10.35 21.94 -22.07
CA GLU A 559 9.74 21.65 -23.35
C GLU A 559 8.54 22.57 -23.58
N TRP A 560 8.49 23.25 -24.72
CA TRP A 560 7.40 24.15 -25.11
C TRP A 560 6.58 23.61 -26.30
N GLY A 561 7.03 22.52 -26.90
CA GLY A 561 6.42 21.89 -28.07
C GLY A 561 7.20 20.65 -28.48
N ARG A 562 6.72 19.93 -29.50
CA ARG A 562 7.44 18.75 -30.02
C ARG A 562 8.83 19.16 -30.50
N ASN A 563 9.87 18.71 -29.79
CA ASN A 563 11.27 19.06 -30.05
C ASN A 563 11.59 20.56 -29.97
N VAL A 564 10.79 21.35 -29.24
CA VAL A 564 11.02 22.78 -28.99
C VAL A 564 11.36 22.97 -27.52
N TYR A 565 12.60 23.36 -27.24
CA TYR A 565 13.12 23.46 -25.87
C TYR A 565 13.70 24.84 -25.61
N GLY A 566 13.39 25.37 -24.44
CA GLY A 566 13.80 26.72 -24.05
C GLY A 566 12.99 27.83 -24.72
N ILE A 567 12.93 28.96 -24.03
CA ILE A 567 12.06 30.06 -24.40
C ILE A 567 12.49 30.77 -25.70
N GLY A 568 13.79 30.82 -25.99
CA GLY A 568 14.30 31.39 -27.24
C GLY A 568 13.75 30.68 -28.47
N GLU A 569 13.82 29.35 -28.47
CA GLU A 569 13.21 28.54 -29.52
C GLU A 569 11.70 28.67 -29.55
N ALA A 570 11.03 28.64 -28.40
CA ALA A 570 9.57 28.70 -28.32
C ALA A 570 9.00 30.01 -28.89
N ALA A 571 9.58 31.16 -28.54
CA ALA A 571 9.14 32.46 -29.04
C ALA A 571 9.27 32.56 -30.57
N ARG A 572 10.37 32.05 -31.14
CA ARG A 572 10.58 32.02 -32.60
C ARG A 572 9.71 30.98 -33.30
N TYR A 573 9.47 29.85 -32.64
CA TYR A 573 8.62 28.79 -33.16
C TYR A 573 7.18 29.28 -33.28
N TYR A 574 6.55 29.70 -32.18
CA TYR A 574 5.14 30.10 -32.18
C TYR A 574 4.89 31.46 -32.83
N PHE A 575 5.75 32.45 -32.60
CA PHE A 575 5.46 33.84 -32.92
C PHE A 575 6.48 34.49 -33.87
N GLY A 576 7.62 33.86 -34.12
CA GLY A 576 8.71 34.47 -34.90
C GLY A 576 9.35 35.67 -34.21
N LYS A 577 9.25 35.75 -32.87
CA LYS A 577 9.70 36.90 -32.06
C LYS A 577 10.88 36.54 -31.16
N HIS A 578 11.61 37.58 -30.73
CA HIS A 578 12.54 37.45 -29.61
C HIS A 578 11.76 37.37 -28.27
N PRO A 579 12.18 36.59 -27.26
CA PRO A 579 11.45 36.49 -25.99
C PRO A 579 11.19 37.80 -25.25
N SER A 580 12.01 38.83 -25.45
CA SER A 580 11.79 40.18 -24.88
C SER A 580 10.57 40.89 -25.48
N GLN A 581 10.12 40.49 -26.68
CA GLN A 581 9.05 41.14 -27.44
C GLN A 581 7.68 40.49 -27.21
N LEU A 582 7.59 39.46 -26.37
CA LEU A 582 6.35 38.75 -26.10
C LEU A 582 5.37 39.65 -25.35
N ASP A 583 4.17 39.77 -25.89
CA ASP A 583 3.08 40.52 -25.25
C ASP A 583 2.38 39.70 -24.13
N VAL A 584 1.39 40.30 -23.47
CA VAL A 584 0.62 39.66 -22.39
C VAL A 584 -0.12 38.41 -22.89
N GLY A 585 -0.72 38.48 -24.08
CA GLY A 585 -1.48 37.37 -24.63
C GLY A 585 -0.58 36.20 -25.00
N GLU A 586 0.57 36.47 -25.63
CA GLU A 586 1.58 35.48 -25.98
C GLU A 586 2.21 34.86 -24.72
N GLY A 587 2.46 35.66 -23.69
CA GLY A 587 2.91 35.18 -22.39
C GLY A 587 1.91 34.23 -21.71
N ILE A 588 0.62 34.60 -21.69
CA ILE A 588 -0.45 33.75 -21.15
C ILE A 588 -0.64 32.48 -21.97
N PHE A 589 -0.53 32.56 -23.30
CA PHE A 589 -0.56 31.38 -24.17
C PHE A 589 0.56 30.39 -23.80
N LEU A 590 1.80 30.87 -23.72
CA LEU A 590 2.95 30.03 -23.40
C LEU A 590 2.82 29.41 -22.01
N ALA A 591 2.33 30.16 -21.01
CA ALA A 591 2.02 29.60 -19.69
C ALA A 591 0.96 28.48 -19.76
N SER A 592 -0.05 28.60 -20.64
CA SER A 592 -1.14 27.62 -20.77
C SER A 592 -0.71 26.26 -21.30
N ILE A 593 0.43 26.18 -22.01
CA ILE A 593 0.90 24.95 -22.65
C ILE A 593 1.94 24.20 -21.81
N VAL A 594 2.54 24.81 -20.78
CA VAL A 594 3.56 24.18 -19.93
C VAL A 594 3.12 22.84 -19.33
N PRO A 595 1.88 22.66 -18.84
CA PRO A 595 1.44 21.35 -18.34
C PRO A 595 1.39 20.25 -19.42
N ARG A 596 1.21 20.63 -20.70
CA ARG A 596 1.05 19.71 -21.84
C ARG A 596 1.66 20.32 -23.12
N PRO A 597 3.00 20.42 -23.23
CA PRO A 597 3.65 21.25 -24.24
C PRO A 597 3.45 20.72 -25.68
N LYS A 598 3.42 19.40 -25.86
CA LYS A 598 3.17 18.76 -27.17
C LYS A 598 1.78 19.06 -27.75
N GLY A 599 0.87 19.53 -26.91
CA GLY A 599 -0.48 19.96 -27.30
C GLY A 599 -0.57 21.39 -27.80
N GLY A 600 0.53 22.16 -27.79
CA GLY A 600 0.50 23.61 -28.02
C GLY A 600 -0.05 24.03 -29.38
N LEU A 601 0.31 23.34 -30.47
CA LEU A 601 -0.23 23.66 -31.80
C LEU A 601 -1.75 23.42 -31.92
N TYR A 602 -2.29 22.42 -31.23
CA TYR A 602 -3.73 22.12 -31.26
C TYR A 602 -4.59 23.18 -30.55
N ARG A 603 -3.96 24.18 -29.92
CA ARG A 603 -4.62 25.33 -29.32
C ARG A 603 -4.92 26.45 -30.32
N PHE A 604 -4.46 26.32 -31.56
CA PHE A 604 -4.76 27.25 -32.65
C PHE A 604 -5.77 26.65 -33.62
N GLU A 605 -6.52 27.53 -34.27
CA GLU A 605 -7.34 27.23 -35.45
C GLU A 605 -6.49 27.33 -36.73
N GLY A 606 -7.01 26.85 -37.86
CA GLY A 606 -6.27 26.83 -39.14
C GLY A 606 -5.89 28.21 -39.68
N ASP A 607 -6.59 29.28 -39.27
CA ASP A 607 -6.24 30.67 -39.60
C ASP A 607 -5.13 31.24 -38.70
N GLY A 608 -4.65 30.46 -37.72
CA GLY A 608 -3.63 30.84 -36.75
C GLY A 608 -4.17 31.62 -35.54
N SER A 609 -5.48 31.80 -35.40
CA SER A 609 -6.10 32.35 -34.19
C SER A 609 -6.17 31.30 -33.07
N LEU A 610 -6.34 31.73 -31.82
CA LEU A 610 -6.51 30.81 -30.69
C LEU A 610 -7.93 30.23 -30.66
N ARG A 611 -8.04 28.96 -30.29
CA ARG A 611 -9.34 28.31 -30.04
C ARG A 611 -10.11 29.04 -28.94
N GLN A 612 -11.41 29.23 -29.15
CA GLN A 612 -12.26 29.97 -28.21
C GLN A 612 -12.32 29.36 -26.80
N SER A 613 -12.07 28.06 -26.66
CA SER A 613 -11.99 27.36 -25.37
C SER A 613 -10.93 27.94 -24.42
N LEU A 614 -9.86 28.54 -24.94
CA LEU A 614 -8.79 29.14 -24.13
C LEU A 614 -9.15 30.51 -23.55
N ARG A 615 -10.21 31.15 -24.05
CA ARG A 615 -10.61 32.49 -23.60
C ARG A 615 -10.89 32.56 -22.09
N GLY A 616 -11.45 31.50 -21.52
CA GLY A 616 -11.69 31.39 -20.08
C GLY A 616 -10.39 31.38 -19.27
N TYR A 617 -9.38 30.65 -19.75
CA TYR A 617 -8.06 30.60 -19.13
C TYR A 617 -7.35 31.96 -19.17
N PHE A 618 -7.43 32.67 -20.30
CA PHE A 618 -6.85 34.02 -20.43
C PHE A 618 -7.45 35.02 -19.44
N ARG A 619 -8.78 35.01 -19.29
CA ARG A 619 -9.47 35.84 -18.30
C ARG A 619 -9.06 35.51 -16.87
N LEU A 620 -8.88 34.22 -16.57
CA LEU A 620 -8.46 33.77 -15.25
C LEU A 620 -7.05 34.26 -14.92
N ILE A 621 -6.05 33.92 -15.76
CA ILE A 621 -4.65 34.25 -15.50
C ILE A 621 -4.41 35.76 -15.59
N GLY A 622 -4.88 36.41 -16.65
CA GLY A 622 -4.74 37.86 -16.79
C GLY A 622 -5.48 38.63 -15.68
N GLY A 623 -6.64 38.14 -15.23
CA GLY A 623 -7.36 38.69 -14.09
C GLY A 623 -6.57 38.59 -12.79
N LEU A 624 -5.93 37.45 -12.54
CA LEU A 624 -5.04 37.25 -11.39
C LEU A 624 -3.81 38.15 -11.46
N MET A 625 -3.19 38.29 -12.64
CA MET A 625 -2.07 39.19 -12.88
C MET A 625 -2.47 40.65 -12.61
N ALA A 626 -3.63 41.08 -13.11
CA ALA A 626 -4.12 42.45 -12.92
C ALA A 626 -4.40 42.77 -11.45
N ARG A 627 -5.02 41.84 -10.70
CA ARG A 627 -5.24 41.98 -9.25
C ARG A 627 -3.94 42.11 -8.46
N ARG A 628 -2.84 41.55 -8.97
CA ARG A 628 -1.51 41.65 -8.37
C ARG A 628 -0.70 42.84 -8.90
N GLY A 629 -1.29 43.69 -9.75
CA GLY A 629 -0.60 44.84 -10.35
C GLY A 629 0.45 44.48 -11.40
N LEU A 630 0.44 43.24 -11.92
CA LEU A 630 1.43 42.74 -12.89
C LEU A 630 1.08 43.08 -14.35
N THR A 631 -0.17 43.46 -14.61
CA THR A 631 -0.67 43.95 -15.90
C THR A 631 -1.85 44.90 -15.68
N ALA A 632 -2.14 45.77 -16.65
CA ALA A 632 -3.34 46.59 -16.60
C ALA A 632 -4.62 45.71 -16.68
N PRO A 633 -5.71 46.08 -16.00
CA PRO A 633 -7.02 45.48 -16.21
C PRO A 633 -7.45 45.60 -17.68
N ASP A 634 -8.02 44.54 -18.24
CA ASP A 634 -8.43 44.47 -19.65
C ASP A 634 -9.78 43.76 -19.79
N SER A 635 -10.68 44.33 -20.60
CA SER A 635 -11.99 43.76 -20.93
C SER A 635 -11.94 42.79 -22.13
N SER A 636 -10.86 42.84 -22.93
CA SER A 636 -10.62 42.06 -24.15
C SER A 636 -9.95 40.70 -23.94
N ALA A 637 -10.00 40.20 -22.69
CA ALA A 637 -9.40 38.93 -22.29
C ALA A 637 -7.87 38.89 -22.43
N TYR A 638 -7.19 39.98 -22.06
CA TYR A 638 -5.74 40.04 -21.85
C TYR A 638 -4.94 39.65 -23.08
N GLY A 639 -5.25 40.26 -24.23
CA GLY A 639 -4.56 40.02 -25.49
C GLY A 639 -4.96 38.72 -26.20
N PHE A 640 -6.01 38.00 -25.75
CA PHE A 640 -6.45 36.74 -26.38
C PHE A 640 -6.62 36.86 -27.91
N TYR A 641 -7.23 37.94 -28.39
CA TYR A 641 -7.50 38.12 -29.82
C TYR A 641 -6.28 38.58 -30.64
N SER A 642 -5.24 39.11 -30.00
CA SER A 642 -4.02 39.56 -30.68
C SER A 642 -3.02 38.43 -30.89
N VAL A 643 -3.12 37.33 -30.14
CA VAL A 643 -2.26 36.16 -30.33
C VAL A 643 -2.51 35.54 -31.70
N ARG A 644 -1.43 35.40 -32.47
CA ARG A 644 -1.45 34.81 -33.81
C ARG A 644 -0.26 33.88 -33.98
N LEU A 645 -0.53 32.65 -34.40
CA LEU A 645 0.52 31.69 -34.78
C LEU A 645 1.28 32.22 -36.00
N ARG A 646 2.59 32.00 -36.04
CA ARG A 646 3.43 32.31 -37.20
C ARG A 646 2.91 31.60 -38.46
N GLU A 647 2.90 32.31 -39.58
CA GLU A 647 2.28 31.87 -40.85
C GLU A 647 2.76 30.48 -41.31
N GLY A 648 4.07 30.22 -41.24
CA GLY A 648 4.65 28.94 -41.66
C GLY A 648 4.20 27.70 -40.86
N LEU A 649 3.49 27.86 -39.74
CA LEU A 649 2.94 26.76 -38.94
C LEU A 649 1.42 26.57 -39.11
N ARG A 650 0.73 27.48 -39.82
CA ARG A 650 -0.74 27.45 -39.96
C ARG A 650 -1.21 26.34 -40.89
N SER A 651 -0.44 25.99 -41.91
CA SER A 651 -0.74 24.93 -42.89
C SER A 651 -0.67 23.50 -42.34
N GLY A 652 -0.05 23.30 -41.17
CA GLY A 652 0.10 22.00 -40.52
C GLY A 652 -1.01 21.66 -39.51
N ILE A 653 -2.01 22.53 -39.33
CA ILE A 653 -3.11 22.32 -38.38
C ILE A 653 -4.27 21.63 -39.13
N PRO A 654 -4.67 20.39 -38.76
CA PRO A 654 -5.81 19.75 -39.42
C PRO A 654 -7.09 20.57 -39.20
N MET A 655 -7.81 20.87 -40.29
CA MET A 655 -9.18 21.40 -40.23
C MET A 655 -10.06 20.36 -39.54
N VAL A 656 -10.75 20.74 -38.46
CA VAL A 656 -11.73 19.87 -37.82
C VAL A 656 -13.07 20.10 -38.49
N ASP A 657 -13.55 19.08 -39.18
CA ASP A 657 -14.89 19.05 -39.77
C ASP A 657 -15.96 19.11 -38.67
N SER A 658 -17.02 19.86 -38.93
CA SER A 658 -18.03 20.23 -37.93
C SER A 658 -19.07 19.12 -37.75
N LEU A 659 -18.68 17.98 -37.18
CA LEU A 659 -19.63 16.96 -36.74
C LEU A 659 -19.25 16.46 -35.34
N THR A 660 -20.11 16.86 -34.38
CA THR A 660 -20.23 16.32 -33.01
C THR A 660 -18.90 16.14 -32.28
N ALA A 661 -18.53 17.15 -31.49
CA ALA A 661 -17.60 16.98 -30.38
C ALA A 661 -18.22 16.05 -29.33
N ASP A 662 -18.18 14.75 -29.59
CA ASP A 662 -18.20 13.77 -28.53
C ASP A 662 -16.99 14.06 -27.64
N SER A 663 -17.27 14.21 -26.35
CA SER A 663 -16.26 14.30 -25.30
C SER A 663 -15.54 12.94 -25.16
N LEU A 664 -14.81 12.53 -26.19
CA LEU A 664 -14.07 11.28 -26.27
C LEU A 664 -12.74 11.52 -27.02
N MET A 665 -11.97 12.48 -26.53
CA MET A 665 -10.51 12.35 -26.50
C MET A 665 -10.09 12.27 -25.03
N VAL A 666 -10.72 11.31 -24.34
CA VAL A 666 -10.22 10.73 -23.11
C VAL A 666 -8.97 9.97 -23.51
N GLY A 667 -7.79 10.55 -23.26
CA GLY A 667 -6.61 9.71 -23.10
C GLY A 667 -6.95 8.72 -21.99
N GLU A 668 -6.79 7.43 -22.28
CA GLU A 668 -7.12 6.35 -21.36
C GLU A 668 -6.72 6.75 -19.93
N PRO A 669 -7.65 6.74 -18.96
CA PRO A 669 -7.22 6.72 -17.59
C PRO A 669 -6.53 5.37 -17.43
N GLU A 670 -5.21 5.36 -17.34
CA GLU A 670 -4.55 4.28 -16.61
C GLU A 670 -5.15 4.36 -15.21
N GLU A 671 -6.11 3.47 -14.92
CA GLU A 671 -6.68 3.29 -13.60
C GLU A 671 -5.53 2.93 -12.65
N GLU A 672 -5.02 3.94 -11.96
CA GLU A 672 -4.14 3.77 -10.81
C GLU A 672 -4.97 3.15 -9.67
N LEU A 673 -5.14 1.83 -9.74
CA LEU A 673 -5.56 1.03 -8.61
C LEU A 673 -4.54 1.24 -7.48
N THR A 674 -5.04 1.54 -6.29
CA THR A 674 -4.21 1.59 -5.08
C THR A 674 -3.53 0.23 -4.88
N ILE A 675 -2.31 0.23 -4.32
CA ILE A 675 -1.54 -1.00 -4.04
C ILE A 675 -2.42 -2.04 -3.30
N LEU A 676 -3.28 -1.58 -2.39
CA LEU A 676 -4.23 -2.40 -1.63
C LEU A 676 -5.34 -3.02 -2.50
N GLU A 677 -5.85 -2.32 -3.52
CA GLU A 677 -6.88 -2.83 -4.43
C GLU A 677 -6.34 -3.85 -5.43
N GLN A 678 -5.04 -3.82 -5.74
CA GLN A 678 -4.38 -4.84 -6.57
C GLN A 678 -4.04 -6.10 -5.76
N ILE A 679 -3.75 -5.97 -4.46
CA ILE A 679 -3.50 -7.09 -3.54
C ILE A 679 -4.81 -7.82 -3.19
N ILE A 680 -5.92 -7.09 -3.01
CA ILE A 680 -7.24 -7.65 -2.69
C ILE A 680 -8.03 -7.81 -4.00
N GLY A 681 -7.73 -8.88 -4.75
CA GLY A 681 -8.24 -9.10 -6.10
C GLY A 681 -9.75 -8.90 -6.28
N LYS A 682 -10.13 -7.84 -7.00
CA LYS A 682 -11.42 -7.74 -7.70
C LYS A 682 -11.21 -7.98 -9.20
N LYS A 683 -12.08 -8.80 -9.80
CA LYS A 683 -12.13 -9.07 -11.23
C LYS A 683 -12.46 -7.81 -12.02
N ARG A 684 -11.76 -7.59 -13.14
CA ARG A 684 -12.16 -6.67 -14.22
C ARG A 684 -13.47 -7.19 -14.85
N PRO A 685 -14.43 -6.34 -15.23
CA PRO A 685 -15.49 -6.74 -16.14
C PRO A 685 -14.91 -6.88 -17.56
N ASP A 686 -15.15 -8.04 -18.17
CA ASP A 686 -14.71 -8.37 -19.53
C ASP A 686 -15.33 -7.43 -20.56
N THR A 687 -14.49 -6.83 -21.41
CA THR A 687 -14.92 -6.02 -22.55
C THR A 687 -15.33 -6.96 -23.69
N VAL A 688 -16.62 -7.02 -23.99
CA VAL A 688 -17.15 -7.76 -25.14
C VAL A 688 -16.77 -7.01 -26.42
N ALA A 689 -16.03 -7.67 -27.30
CA ALA A 689 -15.79 -7.22 -28.66
C ALA A 689 -17.10 -7.24 -29.48
N ILE A 690 -17.50 -6.10 -30.03
CA ILE A 690 -18.64 -6.02 -30.96
C ILE A 690 -18.08 -5.96 -32.38
N LYS A 691 -18.35 -7.02 -33.15
CA LYS A 691 -18.17 -7.10 -34.60
C LYS A 691 -19.28 -6.34 -35.32
N ASP A 692 -18.92 -5.74 -36.46
CA ASP A 692 -19.77 -5.07 -37.45
C ASP A 692 -21.09 -5.77 -37.77
N VAL A 693 -22.19 -5.02 -37.80
CA VAL A 693 -23.29 -5.20 -38.76
C VAL A 693 -23.92 -3.84 -39.11
N ASN A 694 -23.68 -3.41 -40.35
CA ASN A 694 -24.46 -2.39 -41.06
C ASN A 694 -25.87 -2.93 -41.36
N LYS A 695 -26.93 -2.16 -41.06
CA LYS A 695 -28.16 -2.09 -41.87
C LYS A 695 -29.03 -0.88 -41.51
N SER A 696 -29.50 -0.23 -42.57
CA SER A 696 -30.19 1.06 -42.69
C SER A 696 -31.72 1.02 -42.51
N LYS A 697 -32.30 2.21 -42.22
CA LYS A 697 -33.69 2.74 -42.41
C LYS A 697 -34.61 2.76 -41.15
N PRO A 698 -35.68 3.59 -41.13
CA PRO A 698 -35.71 5.06 -41.08
C PRO A 698 -36.50 5.58 -39.85
N ILE A 699 -36.31 6.85 -39.50
CA ILE A 699 -36.97 7.51 -38.36
C ILE A 699 -38.43 7.86 -38.72
N SER A 700 -39.40 7.31 -37.97
CA SER A 700 -40.76 7.85 -37.88
C SER A 700 -40.86 8.83 -36.71
N LYS A 701 -41.31 10.05 -37.00
CA LYS A 701 -41.83 10.99 -35.99
C LYS A 701 -43.15 10.43 -35.45
N ASP A 702 -43.33 10.42 -34.13
CA ASP A 702 -44.56 10.97 -33.53
C ASP A 702 -44.41 11.27 -32.02
N THR A 703 -44.49 12.58 -31.76
CA THR A 703 -45.15 13.34 -30.70
C THR A 703 -45.83 12.57 -29.55
N VAL A 704 -45.39 12.79 -28.30
CA VAL A 704 -46.28 13.05 -27.14
C VAL A 704 -45.55 13.96 -26.14
N ALA A 705 -46.18 15.09 -25.80
CA ALA A 705 -45.76 16.05 -24.78
C ALA A 705 -46.45 15.78 -23.43
N ALA A 706 -45.73 15.93 -22.31
CA ALA A 706 -46.23 16.24 -20.96
C ALA A 706 -45.04 16.56 -20.00
N PRO A 707 -45.22 17.22 -18.84
CA PRO A 707 -45.55 18.64 -18.72
C PRO A 707 -44.58 19.41 -17.80
N ALA A 708 -44.61 20.74 -17.95
CA ALA A 708 -43.85 21.71 -17.19
C ALA A 708 -44.37 21.90 -15.75
N GLU A 709 -44.01 21.00 -14.85
CA GLU A 709 -44.16 21.23 -13.40
C GLU A 709 -42.87 20.82 -12.68
N THR A 710 -41.98 21.79 -12.39
CA THR A 710 -41.13 21.83 -11.17
C THR A 710 -40.11 22.99 -11.22
N ARG A 711 -40.60 24.23 -11.21
CA ARG A 711 -39.77 25.41 -10.85
C ARG A 711 -40.42 26.34 -9.83
N LYS A 712 -41.76 26.43 -9.81
CA LYS A 712 -42.51 27.15 -8.76
C LYS A 712 -42.51 26.40 -7.41
N GLN A 713 -42.83 25.11 -7.40
CA GLN A 713 -42.81 24.28 -6.18
C GLN A 713 -41.42 24.21 -5.51
N ARG A 714 -40.33 24.15 -6.32
CA ARG A 714 -38.95 24.19 -5.79
C ARG A 714 -38.54 25.57 -5.24
N ARG A 715 -39.22 26.65 -5.63
CA ARG A 715 -38.98 28.00 -5.09
C ARG A 715 -39.78 28.25 -3.80
N GLU A 716 -40.99 27.71 -3.68
CA GLU A 716 -41.78 27.76 -2.44
C GLU A 716 -41.13 26.94 -1.32
N GLN A 717 -40.69 25.70 -1.59
CA GLN A 717 -39.99 24.87 -0.60
C GLN A 717 -38.68 25.51 -0.09
N ARG A 718 -37.97 26.25 -0.95
CA ARG A 718 -36.76 26.99 -0.55
C ARG A 718 -37.04 28.25 0.26
N ARG A 719 -38.26 28.79 0.17
CA ARG A 719 -38.69 29.97 0.93
C ARG A 719 -39.15 29.56 2.33
N GLU A 720 -39.92 28.47 2.43
CA GLU A 720 -40.31 27.86 3.71
C GLU A 720 -39.11 27.38 4.52
N GLN A 721 -38.10 26.76 3.87
CA GLN A 721 -36.86 26.35 4.54
C GLN A 721 -36.00 27.53 5.04
N ARG A 722 -36.15 28.73 4.45
CA ARG A 722 -35.45 29.94 4.89
C ARG A 722 -36.16 30.65 6.04
N GLU A 723 -37.48 30.57 6.08
CA GLU A 723 -38.29 31.11 7.19
C GLU A 723 -38.18 30.21 8.44
N ALA A 724 -38.14 28.88 8.27
CA ALA A 724 -37.90 27.95 9.38
C ALA A 724 -36.51 28.14 10.04
N LYS A 725 -35.47 28.38 9.25
CA LYS A 725 -34.11 28.67 9.76
C LYS A 725 -33.97 30.02 10.47
N LYS A 726 -34.92 30.94 10.28
CA LYS A 726 -34.88 32.26 10.90
C LYS A 726 -35.57 32.29 12.28
N ASN A 727 -36.33 31.24 12.61
CA ASN A 727 -37.02 31.10 13.89
C ASN A 727 -36.28 30.17 14.88
N GLU A 728 -35.12 29.60 14.51
CA GLU A 728 -34.29 28.76 15.41
C GLU A 728 -33.09 29.52 16.01
N ASP A 729 -32.83 30.77 15.58
CA ASP A 729 -31.71 31.61 16.04
C ASP A 729 -32.18 32.86 16.85
N ASP A 730 -33.44 32.91 17.31
CA ASP A 730 -33.98 33.91 18.27
C ASP A 730 -34.31 33.28 19.63
#